data_AF-A0A482XTX0-F1
#
_entry.id   AF-A0A482XTX0-F1
#
_cell.length_a   1.000
_cell.length_b   1.000
_cell.length_c   1.000
_cell.angle_alpha   90.00
_cell.angle_beta   90.00
_cell.angle_gamma   90.00
#
_symmetry.space_group_name_H-M   'P 1'
#
loop_
_entity.id
_entity.type
_entity.pdbx_description
1 polymer ?
#
loop_
_entity_poly.entity_id
_entity_poly.type
_entity_poly.pdbx_seq_one_letter_code
_entity_poly.pdbx_strand_id
1 'polypeptide(L)'
;MFAGRHTYAVQKAEERLRREARGGGGGGGGVSEEDQSRMQEVRLTGFAPNAAAEERLGGGGGGGGGHTNVGFHDDPDDHHTSNNLKDNRRHVCVTVGNDAKKCADEDERGCWDWLADRTRRSLTKKVLVKRVPVLGWLPRYNPPTAIADLLAGITVGFTVIPQAIAYANVAGLPPQYGLYSSFMACFVYTIFGSCKDSPIGPTAIMAILTRENLHNIGPQGAVLLCFLTGCVQLIMGVAQLGFLIDFISGPVSVGFTSAAAIIIATSQVKDLLGLNYAASDFIHAWNQIALHIKDTQPWDALLGLSCMAILLLLRKVKDINVGPVDTKDKTSTQRRLEALLWFISTSRNILVVVVCALMAYMFEQHGAVPFALSGEIKPGLPSFQSPPFSIDNGERTVGFLELCSSLGSAIIVLPLLSLVENISLAKVFSEGKTIDATQEMLALGLCNFLSSFFGSMPVSGALSRGAVNNASGVQTTFGGIYTGIIVILSLQYFTPCFYYIPKASLAAVIIAAVVFMVEFHVVKPIWRTNKMDLIPAAATFLSCLLYRLELGIVIGIGINVLFLLYASARPTMHVEKHRSEWGGEYLIITPDRSLAFPSVEYVRNVVSKVGVKQGSSSIPVVIDSRHVQCADFTAAKGVSGLIDDFVKRNQPLLFYNLKPTVVEVFKAVQPVKFLHCQTETELYDLLKAYTTKSPAIMSSQTNGRGSKS
;
A
#
# COMPACT_ATOMS: atom_id res chain seq x y z
N MET A 1 -3.98 14.62 12.42
CA MET A 1 -3.66 16.07 12.54
C MET A 1 -2.74 16.59 11.44
N PHE A 2 -1.79 15.82 10.91
CA PHE A 2 -0.94 16.27 9.79
C PHE A 2 -1.70 16.55 8.48
N ALA A 3 -2.80 15.84 8.21
CA ALA A 3 -3.69 16.13 7.08
C ALA A 3 -4.42 17.50 7.18
N GLY A 4 -4.67 18.01 8.39
CA GLY A 4 -5.43 19.25 8.60
C GLY A 4 -4.65 20.53 8.27
N ARG A 5 -3.31 20.51 8.37
CA ARG A 5 -2.47 21.65 7.96
C ARG A 5 -2.43 21.81 6.44
N HIS A 6 -2.56 20.70 5.69
CA HIS A 6 -2.66 20.73 4.24
C HIS A 6 -4.00 21.30 3.76
N THR A 7 -5.10 20.94 4.43
CA THR A 7 -6.44 21.47 4.10
C THR A 7 -6.52 22.97 4.34
N TYR A 8 -5.89 23.46 5.42
CA TYR A 8 -5.84 24.89 5.74
C TYR A 8 -4.99 25.69 4.75
N ALA A 9 -3.87 25.13 4.28
CA ALA A 9 -3.04 25.77 3.26
C ALA A 9 -3.75 25.88 1.91
N VAL A 10 -4.51 24.85 1.52
CA VAL A 10 -5.32 24.86 0.28
C VAL A 10 -6.49 25.85 0.39
N GLN A 11 -7.19 25.91 1.52
CA GLN A 11 -8.24 26.92 1.74
C GLN A 11 -7.70 28.36 1.71
N LYS A 12 -6.53 28.60 2.29
CA LYS A 12 -5.89 29.93 2.30
C LYS A 12 -5.38 30.33 0.89
N ALA A 13 -4.99 29.35 0.07
CA ALA A 13 -4.64 29.57 -1.34
C ALA A 13 -5.88 29.85 -2.21
N GLU A 14 -6.98 29.12 -1.99
CA GLU A 14 -8.28 29.39 -2.65
C GLU A 14 -8.84 30.77 -2.29
N GLU A 15 -8.72 31.19 -1.02
CA GLU A 15 -9.18 32.52 -0.60
C GLU A 15 -8.33 33.66 -1.19
N ARG A 16 -7.02 33.45 -1.38
CA ARG A 16 -6.15 34.41 -2.08
C ARG A 16 -6.52 34.53 -3.56
N LEU A 17 -6.72 33.40 -4.24
CA LEU A 17 -7.14 33.38 -5.65
C LEU A 17 -8.53 34.00 -5.85
N ARG A 18 -9.48 33.79 -4.91
CA ARG A 18 -10.79 34.43 -4.95
C ARG A 18 -10.74 35.94 -4.68
N ARG A 19 -9.75 36.43 -3.92
CA ARG A 19 -9.54 37.87 -3.71
C ARG A 19 -8.89 38.54 -4.92
N GLU A 20 -7.95 37.87 -5.57
CA GLU A 20 -7.35 38.34 -6.83
C GLU A 20 -8.39 38.39 -7.96
N ALA A 21 -9.29 37.40 -8.03
CA ALA A 21 -10.40 37.40 -8.98
C ALA A 21 -11.47 38.48 -8.71
N ARG A 22 -11.57 39.00 -7.48
CA ARG A 22 -12.49 40.10 -7.12
C ARG A 22 -11.85 41.49 -7.19
N GLY A 23 -10.52 41.57 -7.31
CA GLY A 23 -9.77 42.84 -7.30
C GLY A 23 -9.49 43.46 -8.67
N GLY A 24 -9.75 42.75 -9.76
CA GLY A 24 -9.53 43.22 -11.13
C GLY A 24 -10.77 43.87 -11.75
N GLY A 25 -11.13 45.07 -11.33
CA GLY A 25 -12.14 45.89 -11.99
C GLY A 25 -11.49 46.94 -12.90
N GLY A 26 -11.72 46.84 -14.21
CA GLY A 26 -11.51 47.95 -15.15
C GLY A 26 -10.94 47.54 -16.52
N GLY A 27 -11.79 47.45 -17.54
CA GLY A 27 -11.38 47.37 -18.94
C GLY A 27 -12.23 46.39 -19.76
N GLY A 28 -13.23 46.91 -20.48
CA GLY A 28 -14.12 46.12 -21.33
C GLY A 28 -13.43 45.57 -22.59
N GLY A 29 -13.72 44.31 -22.89
CA GLY A 29 -13.40 43.61 -24.13
C GLY A 29 -14.09 42.25 -24.10
N GLY A 30 -14.98 42.00 -25.07
CA GLY A 30 -15.77 40.76 -25.15
C GLY A 30 -14.88 39.52 -25.29
N VAL A 31 -15.21 38.48 -24.54
CA VAL A 31 -14.50 37.19 -24.56
C VAL A 31 -14.90 36.41 -25.82
N SER A 32 -13.94 36.11 -26.67
CA SER A 32 -14.08 35.27 -27.88
C SER A 32 -14.20 33.78 -27.50
N GLU A 33 -14.90 32.98 -28.32
CA GLU A 33 -15.11 31.52 -28.13
C GLU A 33 -13.81 30.69 -28.00
N GLU A 34 -12.64 31.24 -28.36
CA GLU A 34 -11.34 30.62 -28.11
C GLU A 34 -10.93 30.60 -26.61
N ASP A 35 -11.37 31.57 -25.82
CA ASP A 35 -11.03 31.66 -24.39
C ASP A 35 -11.88 30.72 -23.52
N GLN A 36 -13.09 30.36 -23.96
CA GLN A 36 -13.89 29.30 -23.31
C GLN A 36 -13.27 27.91 -23.54
N SER A 37 -12.69 27.69 -24.73
CA SER A 37 -12.01 26.46 -25.11
C SER A 37 -10.74 26.23 -24.25
N ARG A 38 -9.98 27.30 -23.97
CA ARG A 38 -8.80 27.25 -23.07
C ARG A 38 -9.15 27.03 -21.60
N MET A 39 -10.32 27.47 -21.12
CA MET A 39 -10.74 27.19 -19.74
C MET A 39 -11.14 25.71 -19.51
N GLN A 40 -11.52 24.98 -20.56
CA GLN A 40 -11.81 23.55 -20.48
C GLN A 40 -10.53 22.69 -20.50
N GLU A 41 -9.50 23.09 -21.23
CA GLU A 41 -8.21 22.37 -21.27
C GLU A 41 -7.38 22.49 -19.98
N VAL A 42 -7.55 23.55 -19.18
CA VAL A 42 -6.78 23.74 -17.93
C VAL A 42 -7.26 22.85 -16.77
N ARG A 43 -8.36 22.08 -16.94
CA ARG A 43 -8.82 21.12 -15.91
C ARG A 43 -8.16 19.74 -15.94
N LEU A 44 -7.27 19.44 -16.90
CA LEU A 44 -6.73 18.07 -17.06
C LEU A 44 -5.20 17.92 -17.16
N THR A 45 -4.40 18.98 -16.99
CA THR A 45 -2.94 18.86 -16.96
C THR A 45 -2.34 19.45 -15.69
N GLY A 46 -2.56 18.77 -14.57
CA GLY A 46 -1.93 19.08 -13.28
C GLY A 46 -0.68 18.25 -13.02
N PHE A 47 0.26 18.11 -13.98
CA PHE A 47 1.61 17.60 -13.72
C PHE A 47 2.60 18.11 -14.79
N ALA A 48 3.33 19.16 -14.46
CA ALA A 48 4.62 19.47 -15.08
C ALA A 48 5.60 19.87 -13.95
N PRO A 49 6.83 19.33 -13.92
CA PRO A 49 7.77 19.57 -12.83
C PRO A 49 8.48 20.92 -12.99
N ASN A 50 8.60 21.64 -11.88
CA ASN A 50 9.44 22.83 -11.74
C ASN A 50 10.89 22.53 -12.14
N ALA A 51 11.38 23.23 -13.15
CA ALA A 51 12.78 23.59 -13.30
C ALA A 51 12.85 25.13 -13.37
N ALA A 52 13.81 25.70 -12.64
CA ALA A 52 14.19 27.11 -12.55
C ALA A 52 13.34 28.01 -11.63
N ALA A 53 13.82 28.17 -10.38
CA ALA A 53 13.76 29.43 -9.65
C ALA A 53 14.70 29.40 -8.43
N GLU A 54 16.00 29.59 -8.66
CA GLU A 54 16.89 30.16 -7.64
C GLU A 54 17.97 30.99 -8.35
N GLU A 55 17.89 32.31 -8.17
CA GLU A 55 18.91 33.36 -8.28
C GLU A 55 18.34 34.62 -8.96
N ARG A 56 18.05 35.63 -8.13
CA ARG A 56 18.27 37.05 -8.44
C ARG A 56 18.17 37.87 -7.15
N LEU A 57 19.34 38.15 -6.58
CA LEU A 57 19.64 39.33 -5.80
C LEU A 57 20.76 40.08 -6.53
N GLY A 58 20.68 41.41 -6.57
CA GLY A 58 21.78 42.29 -6.95
C GLY A 58 21.60 42.97 -8.30
N GLY A 59 21.28 44.27 -8.28
CA GLY A 59 21.14 45.11 -9.46
C GLY A 59 22.43 45.75 -9.94
N GLY A 60 22.30 46.57 -10.98
CA GLY A 60 23.29 47.60 -11.34
C GLY A 60 23.58 47.72 -12.84
N GLY A 61 22.98 48.73 -13.48
CA GLY A 61 23.68 49.64 -14.40
C GLY A 61 23.89 49.26 -15.88
N GLY A 62 23.21 50.00 -16.77
CA GLY A 62 23.88 50.79 -17.82
C GLY A 62 24.09 50.21 -19.23
N GLY A 63 23.25 50.64 -20.18
CA GLY A 63 23.68 51.45 -21.36
C GLY A 63 24.27 50.79 -22.63
N GLY A 64 23.62 51.06 -23.78
CA GLY A 64 24.18 51.08 -25.16
C GLY A 64 24.32 49.71 -25.84
N GLY A 65 23.94 49.42 -27.09
CA GLY A 65 23.78 50.22 -28.31
C GLY A 65 24.83 49.76 -29.35
N GLY A 66 24.44 49.19 -30.50
CA GLY A 66 25.33 49.07 -31.68
C GLY A 66 25.35 47.76 -32.49
N HIS A 67 24.59 47.74 -33.59
CA HIS A 67 24.84 47.27 -34.96
C HIS A 67 26.07 46.39 -35.39
N THR A 68 25.73 45.28 -36.08
CA THR A 68 26.21 44.75 -37.41
C THR A 68 27.62 44.19 -37.73
N ASN A 69 27.58 42.96 -38.30
CA ASN A 69 28.23 42.40 -39.51
C ASN A 69 29.71 41.93 -39.62
N VAL A 70 29.83 40.60 -39.89
CA VAL A 70 30.44 39.88 -41.06
C VAL A 70 31.97 39.76 -41.29
N GLY A 71 32.42 38.49 -41.38
CA GLY A 71 33.46 37.91 -42.28
C GLY A 71 34.92 37.86 -41.77
N PHE A 72 35.83 36.94 -42.12
CA PHE A 72 35.91 35.66 -42.87
C PHE A 72 37.38 35.11 -42.69
N HIS A 73 37.61 33.80 -42.91
CA HIS A 73 38.92 33.07 -43.10
C HIS A 73 39.87 32.83 -41.90
N ASP A 74 40.65 31.74 -41.74
CA ASP A 74 40.82 30.39 -42.34
C ASP A 74 41.76 29.53 -41.44
N ASP A 75 41.50 28.22 -41.33
CA ASP A 75 42.39 27.05 -41.06
C ASP A 75 43.24 26.90 -39.76
N PRO A 76 43.78 25.69 -39.41
CA PRO A 76 43.09 24.44 -39.04
C PRO A 76 43.67 23.80 -37.74
N ASP A 77 43.19 22.58 -37.40
CA ASP A 77 43.69 21.61 -36.41
C ASP A 77 43.43 21.85 -34.90
N ASP A 78 42.41 21.16 -34.36
CA ASP A 78 42.64 20.15 -33.31
C ASP A 78 41.36 19.39 -32.94
N HIS A 79 41.39 18.08 -33.15
CA HIS A 79 40.33 17.15 -32.80
C HIS A 79 40.33 16.86 -31.30
N HIS A 80 39.39 17.43 -30.53
CA HIS A 80 38.83 16.77 -29.35
C HIS A 80 37.45 17.34 -28.94
N THR A 81 36.47 16.45 -28.89
CA THR A 81 35.28 16.46 -28.00
C THR A 81 34.30 17.63 -28.06
N SER A 82 33.14 17.44 -28.72
CA SER A 82 31.85 17.87 -28.14
C SER A 82 30.66 17.06 -28.65
N ASN A 83 29.82 16.71 -27.68
CA ASN A 83 28.56 15.98 -27.74
C ASN A 83 27.50 16.74 -28.55
N ASN A 84 26.79 16.07 -29.47
CA ASN A 84 25.50 15.43 -29.21
C ASN A 84 24.46 16.31 -28.49
N LEU A 85 23.75 17.13 -29.27
CA LEU A 85 22.36 17.50 -29.03
C LEU A 85 21.54 17.01 -30.22
N LYS A 86 20.97 15.82 -30.11
CA LYS A 86 19.83 15.39 -30.91
C LYS A 86 18.72 14.91 -29.98
N ASP A 87 17.70 15.76 -29.97
CA ASP A 87 16.29 15.54 -29.67
C ASP A 87 15.88 14.07 -29.64
N ASN A 88 15.36 13.61 -28.50
CA ASN A 88 14.87 12.26 -28.29
C ASN A 88 13.45 12.30 -27.70
N ARG A 89 12.53 12.96 -28.42
CA ARG A 89 11.09 12.64 -28.33
C ARG A 89 10.85 11.28 -28.98
N ARG A 90 10.92 10.21 -28.17
CA ARG A 90 10.45 8.89 -28.62
C ARG A 90 8.95 8.79 -28.46
N HIS A 91 8.25 8.92 -29.59
CA HIS A 91 6.97 8.26 -29.79
C HIS A 91 7.14 6.77 -29.49
N VAL A 92 6.40 6.26 -28.50
CA VAL A 92 6.22 4.83 -28.30
C VAL A 92 5.26 4.37 -29.39
N CYS A 93 5.81 4.04 -30.55
CA CYS A 93 5.09 3.31 -31.58
C CYS A 93 5.07 1.84 -31.14
N VAL A 94 3.92 1.36 -30.67
CA VAL A 94 3.69 -0.08 -30.52
C VAL A 94 3.41 -0.61 -31.92
N THR A 95 4.47 -0.98 -32.64
CA THR A 95 4.34 -1.78 -33.86
C THR A 95 3.84 -3.16 -33.47
N VAL A 96 2.53 -3.38 -33.63
CA VAL A 96 1.95 -4.73 -33.72
C VAL A 96 2.22 -5.21 -35.13
N GLY A 97 3.29 -5.97 -35.30
CA GLY A 97 3.65 -6.52 -36.60
C GLY A 97 4.91 -7.39 -36.53
N ASN A 98 4.75 -8.65 -36.95
CA ASN A 98 5.77 -9.70 -37.16
C ASN A 98 6.21 -10.63 -36.02
N ASP A 99 5.47 -10.76 -34.92
CA ASP A 99 5.74 -11.83 -33.94
C ASP A 99 5.30 -13.24 -34.43
N ALA A 100 4.45 -13.33 -35.47
CA ALA A 100 4.02 -14.61 -36.02
C ALA A 100 5.13 -15.41 -36.75
N LYS A 101 6.20 -14.75 -37.21
CA LYS A 101 7.36 -15.43 -37.82
C LYS A 101 8.42 -15.85 -36.81
N LYS A 102 8.42 -15.28 -35.61
CA LYS A 102 9.36 -15.66 -34.53
C LYS A 102 8.91 -16.90 -33.77
N CYS A 103 7.60 -17.15 -33.69
CA CYS A 103 7.06 -18.34 -33.04
C CYS A 103 7.31 -19.65 -33.81
N ALA A 104 7.71 -19.60 -35.09
CA ALA A 104 7.99 -20.82 -35.87
C ALA A 104 9.42 -21.35 -35.69
N ASP A 105 10.34 -20.55 -35.13
CA ASP A 105 11.75 -20.93 -34.86
C ASP A 105 12.03 -21.11 -33.34
N GLU A 106 10.99 -21.26 -32.52
CA GLU A 106 11.12 -21.39 -31.05
C GLU A 106 10.95 -22.83 -30.52
N ASP A 107 10.66 -23.82 -31.38
CA ASP A 107 10.35 -25.20 -30.95
C ASP A 107 11.57 -26.12 -30.68
N GLU A 108 12.81 -25.60 -30.75
CA GLU A 108 14.03 -26.38 -30.43
C GLU A 108 14.98 -25.67 -29.43
N ARG A 109 14.45 -24.89 -28.47
CA ARG A 109 15.27 -24.34 -27.38
C ARG A 109 14.99 -25.06 -26.05
N GLY A 110 16.00 -25.77 -25.54
CA GLY A 110 15.91 -26.52 -24.29
C GLY A 110 15.62 -25.62 -23.08
N CYS A 111 15.01 -26.20 -22.04
CA CYS A 111 14.70 -25.53 -20.77
C CYS A 111 15.91 -24.78 -20.17
N TRP A 112 17.12 -25.32 -20.38
CA TRP A 112 18.39 -24.72 -19.95
C TRP A 112 18.73 -23.42 -20.68
N ASP A 113 18.46 -23.32 -21.99
CA ASP A 113 18.71 -22.09 -22.75
C ASP A 113 17.69 -21.01 -22.39
N TRP A 114 16.44 -21.40 -22.13
CA TRP A 114 15.42 -20.50 -21.60
C TRP A 114 15.80 -19.94 -20.22
N LEU A 115 16.32 -20.80 -19.32
CA LEU A 115 16.81 -20.39 -17.99
C LEU A 115 18.08 -19.53 -18.09
N ALA A 116 18.99 -19.86 -19.00
CA ALA A 116 20.21 -19.09 -19.27
C ALA A 116 19.87 -17.69 -19.83
N ASP A 117 18.92 -17.59 -20.75
CA ASP A 117 18.48 -16.30 -21.28
C ASP A 117 17.69 -15.46 -20.28
N ARG A 118 16.92 -16.11 -19.38
CA ARG A 118 16.22 -15.44 -18.28
C ARG A 118 17.22 -14.89 -17.26
N THR A 119 18.26 -15.66 -16.92
CA THR A 119 19.33 -15.25 -15.99
C THR A 119 20.21 -14.14 -16.57
N ARG A 120 20.58 -14.21 -17.87
CA ARG A 120 21.31 -13.13 -18.57
C ARG A 120 20.52 -11.82 -18.60
N ARG A 121 19.21 -11.88 -18.86
CA ARG A 121 18.32 -10.69 -18.82
C ARG A 121 18.15 -10.13 -17.40
N SER A 122 18.16 -11.00 -16.39
CA SER A 122 18.03 -10.61 -14.97
C SER A 122 19.27 -9.86 -14.43
N LEU A 123 20.46 -10.09 -15.00
CA LEU A 123 21.73 -9.46 -14.59
C LEU A 123 22.00 -8.08 -15.22
N THR A 124 20.97 -7.42 -15.77
CA THR A 124 21.14 -6.05 -16.28
C THR A 124 21.36 -5.07 -15.12
N LYS A 125 22.29 -4.11 -15.25
CA LYS A 125 22.58 -3.06 -14.24
C LYS A 125 21.31 -2.39 -13.69
N LYS A 126 20.29 -2.18 -14.54
CA LYS A 126 18.98 -1.63 -14.15
C LYS A 126 18.20 -2.53 -13.18
N VAL A 127 18.22 -3.84 -13.39
CA VAL A 127 17.55 -4.81 -12.51
C VAL A 127 18.30 -4.91 -11.18
N LEU A 128 19.64 -4.92 -11.22
CA LEU A 128 20.46 -4.93 -10.02
C LEU A 128 20.21 -3.68 -9.14
N VAL A 129 20.19 -2.49 -9.72
CA VAL A 129 19.87 -1.24 -9.00
C VAL A 129 18.43 -1.24 -8.48
N LYS A 130 17.49 -1.86 -9.21
CA LYS A 130 16.10 -1.99 -8.75
C LYS A 130 15.96 -2.97 -7.57
N ARG A 131 16.71 -4.08 -7.58
CA ARG A 131 16.63 -5.14 -6.56
C ARG A 131 17.52 -4.91 -5.34
N VAL A 132 18.54 -4.07 -5.48
CA VAL A 132 19.47 -3.68 -4.41
C VAL A 132 19.48 -2.14 -4.34
N PRO A 133 18.45 -1.52 -3.72
CA PRO A 133 18.26 -0.07 -3.74
C PRO A 133 19.43 0.74 -3.17
N VAL A 134 20.26 0.15 -2.30
CA VAL A 134 21.49 0.79 -1.80
C VAL A 134 22.41 1.27 -2.92
N LEU A 135 22.49 0.55 -4.04
CA LEU A 135 23.31 0.96 -5.19
C LEU A 135 22.79 2.24 -5.87
N GLY A 136 21.52 2.59 -5.67
CA GLY A 136 20.90 3.79 -6.23
C GLY A 136 21.16 5.05 -5.40
N TRP A 137 21.06 4.95 -4.07
CA TRP A 137 21.21 6.12 -3.19
C TRP A 137 22.62 6.30 -2.64
N LEU A 138 23.41 5.23 -2.45
CA LEU A 138 24.76 5.30 -1.89
C LEU A 138 25.71 6.23 -2.68
N PRO A 139 25.72 6.24 -4.04
CA PRO A 139 26.55 7.18 -4.80
C PRO A 139 26.14 8.65 -4.67
N ARG A 140 24.93 8.92 -4.18
CA ARG A 140 24.38 10.28 -3.99
C ARG A 140 24.41 10.71 -2.53
N TYR A 141 25.06 9.93 -1.66
CA TYR A 141 25.10 10.18 -0.23
C TYR A 141 26.01 11.36 0.09
N ASN A 142 25.51 12.32 0.86
CA ASN A 142 26.22 13.56 1.20
C ASN A 142 26.28 13.78 2.72
N PRO A 143 27.21 14.62 3.23
CA PRO A 143 27.34 14.85 4.68
C PRO A 143 26.05 15.35 5.37
N PRO A 144 25.24 16.24 4.77
CA PRO A 144 23.95 16.64 5.35
C PRO A 144 22.98 15.45 5.53
N THR A 145 22.88 14.56 4.55
CA THR A 145 22.06 13.33 4.67
C THR A 145 22.60 12.40 5.77
N ALA A 146 23.93 12.35 5.95
CA ALA A 146 24.53 11.56 7.02
C ALA A 146 24.15 12.04 8.41
N ILE A 147 24.11 13.36 8.64
CA ILE A 147 23.67 13.93 9.93
C ILE A 147 22.18 13.67 10.16
N ALA A 148 21.36 13.85 9.12
CA ALA A 148 19.92 13.60 9.21
C ALA A 148 19.62 12.13 9.54
N ASP A 149 20.29 11.19 8.85
CA ASP A 149 20.13 9.76 9.08
C ASP A 149 20.70 9.32 10.44
N LEU A 150 21.78 9.96 10.93
CA LEU A 150 22.33 9.73 12.27
C LEU A 150 21.31 10.12 13.35
N LEU A 151 20.75 11.33 13.27
CA LEU A 151 19.77 11.82 14.22
C LEU A 151 18.50 10.96 14.20
N ALA A 152 18.01 10.62 13.01
CA ALA A 152 16.86 9.73 12.85
C ALA A 152 17.13 8.33 13.42
N GLY A 153 18.27 7.73 13.07
CA GLY A 153 18.65 6.39 13.50
C GLY A 153 18.87 6.26 15.01
N ILE A 154 19.43 7.28 15.67
CA ILE A 154 19.54 7.35 17.13
C ILE A 154 18.15 7.47 17.77
N THR A 155 17.30 8.36 17.24
CA THR A 155 15.94 8.57 17.77
C THR A 155 15.09 7.29 17.67
N VAL A 156 15.17 6.61 16.53
CA VAL A 156 14.49 5.34 16.29
C VAL A 156 15.11 4.22 17.15
N GLY A 157 16.44 4.16 17.29
CA GLY A 157 17.13 3.21 18.16
C GLY A 157 16.65 3.28 19.61
N PHE A 158 16.57 4.48 20.17
CA PHE A 158 16.02 4.70 21.51
C PHE A 158 14.53 4.36 21.63
N THR A 159 13.77 4.50 20.55
CA THR A 159 12.35 4.11 20.52
C THR A 159 12.19 2.59 20.44
N VAL A 160 13.06 1.92 19.70
CA VAL A 160 13.02 0.48 19.43
C VAL A 160 13.32 -0.35 20.66
N ILE A 161 14.29 0.02 21.50
CA ILE A 161 14.71 -0.77 22.67
C ILE A 161 13.53 -1.13 23.62
N PRO A 162 12.79 -0.17 24.20
CA PRO A 162 11.69 -0.48 25.09
C PRO A 162 10.53 -1.18 24.36
N GLN A 163 10.28 -0.82 23.10
CA GLN A 163 9.25 -1.48 22.29
C GLN A 163 9.57 -2.94 22.04
N ALA A 164 10.82 -3.26 21.71
CA ALA A 164 11.29 -4.61 21.44
C ALA A 164 11.16 -5.50 22.67
N ILE A 165 11.60 -5.02 23.83
CA ILE A 165 11.44 -5.70 25.13
C ILE A 165 9.96 -5.97 25.42
N ALA A 166 9.13 -4.95 25.25
CA ALA A 166 7.70 -5.08 25.49
C ALA A 166 7.03 -6.07 24.52
N TYR A 167 7.38 -6.04 23.23
CA TYR A 167 6.84 -6.96 22.24
C TYR A 167 7.31 -8.40 22.42
N ALA A 168 8.51 -8.63 22.95
CA ALA A 168 8.91 -9.97 23.38
C ALA A 168 7.99 -10.50 24.49
N ASN A 169 7.67 -9.68 25.49
CA ASN A 169 6.72 -10.03 26.56
C ASN A 169 5.31 -10.32 26.00
N VAL A 170 4.86 -9.54 25.01
CA VAL A 170 3.61 -9.81 24.28
C VAL A 170 3.67 -11.11 23.49
N ALA A 171 4.81 -11.43 22.86
CA ALA A 171 5.03 -12.70 22.17
C ALA A 171 5.21 -13.90 23.12
N GLY A 172 5.51 -13.64 24.41
CA GLY A 172 5.70 -14.68 25.44
C GLY A 172 7.07 -15.25 25.45
N LEU A 173 7.98 -14.47 24.88
CA LEU A 173 9.36 -14.80 24.73
C LEU A 173 10.15 -14.02 25.77
N PRO A 174 11.31 -14.54 26.18
CA PRO A 174 12.24 -13.77 26.98
C PRO A 174 12.57 -12.41 26.31
N PRO A 175 12.71 -11.32 27.08
CA PRO A 175 12.92 -9.97 26.55
C PRO A 175 14.01 -9.82 25.47
N GLN A 176 15.08 -10.59 25.57
CA GLN A 176 16.20 -10.55 24.61
C GLN A 176 15.77 -10.91 23.17
N TYR A 177 14.77 -11.77 22.99
CA TYR A 177 14.29 -12.12 21.64
C TYR A 177 13.69 -10.91 20.91
N GLY A 178 13.14 -9.95 21.65
CA GLY A 178 12.72 -8.67 21.09
C GLY A 178 13.89 -7.87 20.53
N LEU A 179 14.95 -7.74 21.32
CA LEU A 179 16.17 -7.02 20.93
C LEU A 179 16.88 -7.73 19.77
N TYR A 180 16.94 -9.06 19.78
CA TYR A 180 17.46 -9.86 18.65
C TYR A 180 16.69 -9.59 17.37
N SER A 181 15.37 -9.43 17.47
CA SER A 181 14.51 -9.11 16.32
C SER A 181 14.69 -7.69 15.78
N SER A 182 15.38 -6.82 16.52
CA SER A 182 15.71 -5.46 16.09
C SER A 182 17.17 -5.31 15.65
N PHE A 183 17.93 -6.41 15.65
CA PHE A 183 19.35 -6.39 15.30
C PHE A 183 19.56 -6.57 13.79
N MET A 184 19.42 -7.79 13.28
CA MET A 184 19.85 -8.13 11.91
C MET A 184 18.97 -7.45 10.84
N ALA A 185 17.67 -7.36 11.08
CA ALA A 185 16.72 -6.79 10.13
C ALA A 185 17.04 -5.35 9.71
N CYS A 186 17.61 -4.53 10.62
CA CYS A 186 17.99 -3.16 10.30
C CYS A 186 19.10 -3.09 9.24
N PHE A 187 20.12 -3.94 9.35
CA PHE A 187 21.23 -3.99 8.39
C PHE A 187 20.78 -4.53 7.02
N VAL A 188 19.98 -5.60 7.04
CA VAL A 188 19.46 -6.21 5.81
C VAL A 188 18.55 -5.24 5.06
N TYR A 189 17.65 -4.56 5.79
CA TYR A 189 16.74 -3.59 5.18
C TYR A 189 17.47 -2.35 4.64
N THR A 190 18.59 -1.93 5.25
CA THR A 190 19.41 -0.84 4.68
C THR A 190 19.88 -1.16 3.25
N ILE A 191 20.21 -2.43 2.98
CA ILE A 191 20.72 -2.89 1.68
C ILE A 191 19.58 -3.08 0.66
N PHE A 192 18.52 -3.79 1.06
CA PHE A 192 17.48 -4.28 0.14
C PHE A 192 16.16 -3.48 0.16
N GLY A 193 15.92 -2.71 1.22
CA GLY A 193 14.70 -1.92 1.40
C GLY A 193 14.61 -0.74 0.43
N SER A 194 13.40 -0.43 -0.04
CA SER A 194 13.18 0.68 -0.98
C SER A 194 12.59 1.92 -0.29
N CYS A 195 11.91 1.76 0.84
CA CYS A 195 11.32 2.84 1.61
C CYS A 195 12.22 3.27 2.78
N LYS A 196 12.68 4.53 2.79
CA LYS A 196 13.50 5.13 3.87
C LYS A 196 12.77 5.24 5.22
N ASP A 197 11.45 5.37 5.17
CA ASP A 197 10.60 5.60 6.34
C ASP A 197 10.15 4.31 7.04
N SER A 198 10.70 3.15 6.63
CA SER A 198 10.37 1.86 7.24
C SER A 198 11.50 1.27 8.09
N PRO A 199 11.58 1.63 9.39
CA PRO A 199 12.40 0.88 10.34
C PRO A 199 11.82 -0.51 10.59
N ILE A 200 12.54 -1.55 10.17
CA ILE A 200 12.15 -2.94 10.38
C ILE A 200 12.49 -3.39 11.80
N GLY A 201 11.66 -4.23 12.38
CA GLY A 201 11.86 -4.87 13.69
C GLY A 201 10.58 -5.51 14.20
N PRO A 202 10.50 -5.90 15.48
CA PRO A 202 9.30 -6.50 16.03
C PRO A 202 8.15 -5.50 16.05
N THR A 203 6.94 -5.97 15.79
CA THR A 203 5.71 -5.20 15.89
C THR A 203 4.75 -5.87 16.85
N ALA A 204 3.82 -5.09 17.42
CA ALA A 204 2.82 -5.61 18.35
C ALA A 204 1.97 -6.72 17.71
N ILE A 205 1.61 -6.56 16.44
CA ILE A 205 0.79 -7.52 15.69
C ILE A 205 1.56 -8.82 15.47
N MET A 206 2.82 -8.73 14.99
CA MET A 206 3.65 -9.92 14.80
C MET A 206 3.90 -10.64 16.13
N ALA A 207 4.05 -9.90 17.24
CA ALA A 207 4.20 -10.47 18.58
C ALA A 207 2.96 -11.26 19.04
N ILE A 208 1.76 -10.66 18.91
CA ILE A 208 0.50 -11.31 19.29
C ILE A 208 0.26 -12.56 18.46
N LEU A 209 0.42 -12.47 17.14
CA LEU A 209 0.23 -13.62 16.25
C LEU A 209 1.27 -14.71 16.48
N THR A 210 2.51 -14.33 16.79
CA THR A 210 3.53 -15.29 17.20
C THR A 210 3.10 -16.01 18.48
N ARG A 211 2.58 -15.30 19.49
CA ARG A 211 2.05 -15.91 20.72
C ARG A 211 0.90 -16.89 20.43
N GLU A 212 -0.09 -16.46 19.66
CA GLU A 212 -1.29 -17.25 19.36
C GLU A 212 -0.95 -18.58 18.66
N ASN A 213 0.10 -18.59 17.84
CA ASN A 213 0.50 -19.75 17.04
C ASN A 213 1.69 -20.55 17.62
N LEU A 214 2.23 -20.15 18.77
CA LEU A 214 3.37 -20.82 19.39
C LEU A 214 2.99 -22.07 20.21
N HIS A 215 1.73 -22.24 20.64
CA HIS A 215 1.21 -23.46 21.29
C HIS A 215 2.17 -24.17 22.29
N ASN A 216 2.93 -23.41 23.09
CA ASN A 216 3.96 -23.89 24.04
C ASN A 216 5.25 -24.52 23.44
N ILE A 217 5.52 -24.35 22.14
CA ILE A 217 6.80 -24.73 21.48
C ILE A 217 7.99 -23.91 22.02
N GLY A 218 7.71 -22.75 22.65
CA GLY A 218 8.72 -21.88 23.22
C GLY A 218 9.47 -21.04 22.17
N PRO A 219 10.62 -20.43 22.52
CA PRO A 219 11.29 -19.46 21.65
C PRO A 219 11.78 -20.03 20.32
N GLN A 220 12.10 -21.32 20.30
CA GLN A 220 12.55 -22.02 19.09
C GLN A 220 11.48 -22.02 17.99
N GLY A 221 10.20 -22.15 18.37
CA GLY A 221 9.08 -22.05 17.43
C GLY A 221 8.97 -20.66 16.80
N ALA A 222 9.28 -19.61 17.55
CA ALA A 222 9.24 -18.22 17.04
C ALA A 222 10.33 -17.98 16.01
N VAL A 223 11.53 -18.52 16.26
CA VAL A 223 12.66 -18.46 15.34
C VAL A 223 12.37 -19.23 14.05
N LEU A 224 11.81 -20.44 14.17
CA LEU A 224 11.38 -21.22 13.00
C LEU A 224 10.29 -20.49 12.21
N LEU A 225 9.32 -19.89 12.90
CA LEU A 225 8.26 -19.11 12.27
C LEU A 225 8.80 -17.88 11.55
N CYS A 226 9.82 -17.22 12.11
CA CYS A 226 10.55 -16.12 11.45
C CYS A 226 11.22 -16.59 10.15
N PHE A 227 11.92 -17.74 10.20
CA PHE A 227 12.55 -18.35 9.03
C PHE A 227 11.53 -18.67 7.93
N LEU A 228 10.45 -19.39 8.29
CA LEU A 228 9.38 -19.75 7.36
C LEU A 228 8.68 -18.51 6.79
N THR A 229 8.50 -17.48 7.62
CA THR A 229 7.94 -16.20 7.19
C THR A 229 8.80 -15.57 6.11
N GLY A 230 10.12 -15.55 6.31
CA GLY A 230 11.08 -15.07 5.33
C GLY A 230 11.06 -15.87 4.03
N CYS A 231 11.04 -17.21 4.12
CA CYS A 231 10.97 -18.09 2.95
C CYS A 231 9.71 -17.84 2.11
N VAL A 232 8.53 -17.75 2.74
CA VAL A 232 7.26 -17.50 2.03
C VAL A 232 7.30 -16.12 1.36
N GLN A 233 7.74 -15.07 2.07
CA GLN A 233 7.87 -13.73 1.49
C GLN A 233 8.86 -13.70 0.31
N LEU A 234 9.99 -14.42 0.41
CA LEU A 234 10.94 -14.54 -0.70
C LEU A 234 10.32 -15.26 -1.91
N ILE A 235 9.63 -16.37 -1.70
CA ILE A 235 8.95 -17.12 -2.77
C ILE A 235 7.92 -16.22 -3.45
N MET A 236 7.08 -15.52 -2.67
CA MET A 236 6.10 -14.59 -3.22
C MET A 236 6.77 -13.42 -3.95
N GLY A 237 7.89 -12.90 -3.42
CA GLY A 237 8.76 -11.88 -4.02
C GLY A 237 9.28 -12.28 -5.39
N VAL A 238 9.83 -13.49 -5.49
CA VAL A 238 10.36 -14.07 -6.74
C VAL A 238 9.23 -14.32 -7.73
N ALA A 239 8.08 -14.80 -7.27
CA ALA A 239 6.87 -15.00 -8.07
C ALA A 239 6.16 -13.71 -8.48
N GLN A 240 6.65 -12.53 -8.06
CA GLN A 240 6.10 -11.21 -8.37
C GLN A 240 4.63 -11.04 -7.94
N LEU A 241 4.27 -11.64 -6.80
CA LEU A 241 2.93 -11.58 -6.22
C LEU A 241 2.61 -10.21 -5.56
N GLY A 242 3.31 -9.14 -5.93
CA GLY A 242 3.09 -7.80 -5.40
C GLY A 242 1.69 -7.25 -5.71
N PHE A 243 1.06 -7.73 -6.79
CA PHE A 243 -0.31 -7.33 -7.17
C PHE A 243 -1.37 -7.78 -6.16
N LEU A 244 -1.09 -8.79 -5.31
CA LEU A 244 -2.05 -9.27 -4.30
C LEU A 244 -2.42 -8.17 -3.30
N ILE A 245 -1.49 -7.25 -3.04
CA ILE A 245 -1.69 -6.16 -2.09
C ILE A 245 -2.70 -5.14 -2.61
N ASP A 246 -2.89 -5.03 -3.92
CA ASP A 246 -3.85 -4.10 -4.52
C ASP A 246 -5.31 -4.53 -4.28
N PHE A 247 -5.55 -5.80 -3.88
CA PHE A 247 -6.87 -6.27 -3.48
C PHE A 247 -7.25 -5.88 -2.04
N ILE A 248 -6.32 -5.32 -1.27
CA ILE A 248 -6.56 -4.86 0.09
C ILE A 248 -7.03 -3.41 0.03
N SER A 249 -8.34 -3.23 0.15
CA SER A 249 -8.94 -1.91 0.08
C SER A 249 -8.67 -1.09 1.34
N GLY A 250 -8.72 0.24 1.21
CA GLY A 250 -8.62 1.17 2.35
C GLY A 250 -9.59 0.84 3.50
N PRO A 251 -10.88 0.55 3.23
CA PRO A 251 -11.83 0.15 4.28
C PRO A 251 -11.43 -1.11 5.05
N VAL A 252 -10.91 -2.14 4.36
CA VAL A 252 -10.40 -3.37 5.01
C VAL A 252 -9.20 -3.04 5.88
N SER A 253 -8.26 -2.24 5.38
CA SER A 253 -7.09 -1.79 6.15
C SER A 253 -7.49 -1.04 7.42
N VAL A 254 -8.45 -0.12 7.34
CA VAL A 254 -8.95 0.65 8.50
C VAL A 254 -9.63 -0.24 9.53
N GLY A 255 -10.46 -1.19 9.08
CA GLY A 255 -11.12 -2.15 9.97
C GLY A 255 -10.11 -3.04 10.70
N PHE A 256 -9.12 -3.53 9.98
CA PHE A 256 -8.01 -4.34 10.52
C PHE A 256 -7.16 -3.56 11.53
N THR A 257 -6.64 -2.38 11.18
CA THR A 257 -5.78 -1.60 12.08
C THR A 257 -6.50 -1.16 13.35
N SER A 258 -7.79 -0.83 13.23
CA SER A 258 -8.63 -0.46 14.38
C SER A 258 -8.88 -1.64 15.33
N ALA A 259 -9.16 -2.84 14.80
CA ALA A 259 -9.33 -4.03 15.62
C ALA A 259 -8.01 -4.44 16.28
N ALA A 260 -6.90 -4.44 15.52
CA ALA A 260 -5.57 -4.74 16.04
C ALA A 260 -5.18 -3.80 17.19
N ALA A 261 -5.41 -2.49 17.04
CA ALA A 261 -5.12 -1.50 18.09
C ALA A 261 -5.89 -1.78 19.39
N ILE A 262 -7.16 -2.19 19.29
CA ILE A 262 -7.98 -2.55 20.46
C ILE A 262 -7.47 -3.84 21.11
N ILE A 263 -7.17 -4.88 20.33
CA ILE A 263 -6.62 -6.15 20.84
C ILE A 263 -5.29 -5.91 21.55
N ILE A 264 -4.40 -5.12 20.94
CA ILE A 264 -3.12 -4.75 21.56
C ILE A 264 -3.37 -4.02 22.87
N ALA A 265 -4.22 -2.99 22.89
CA ALA A 265 -4.54 -2.25 24.11
C ALA A 265 -5.06 -3.19 25.22
N THR A 266 -6.01 -4.07 24.89
CA THR A 266 -6.54 -5.07 25.84
C THR A 266 -5.47 -6.03 26.35
N SER A 267 -4.56 -6.51 25.49
CA SER A 267 -3.46 -7.39 25.90
C SER A 267 -2.52 -6.76 26.94
N GLN A 268 -2.41 -5.43 26.92
CA GLN A 268 -1.55 -4.66 27.83
C GLN A 268 -2.22 -4.31 29.15
N VAL A 269 -3.55 -4.39 29.25
CA VAL A 269 -4.27 -4.02 30.49
C VAL A 269 -3.80 -4.86 31.68
N LYS A 270 -3.45 -6.14 31.47
CA LYS A 270 -2.94 -6.99 32.54
C LYS A 270 -1.62 -6.48 33.13
N ASP A 271 -0.67 -6.12 32.29
CA ASP A 271 0.65 -5.65 32.70
C ASP A 271 0.55 -4.23 33.28
N LEU A 272 -0.42 -3.43 32.80
CA LEU A 272 -0.75 -2.11 33.37
C LEU A 272 -1.28 -2.22 34.81
N LEU A 273 -2.07 -3.26 35.10
CA LEU A 273 -2.67 -3.51 36.42
C LEU A 273 -1.82 -4.44 37.33
N GLY A 274 -0.69 -4.95 36.82
CA GLY A 274 0.14 -5.93 37.53
C GLY A 274 -0.50 -7.30 37.73
N LEU A 275 -1.46 -7.67 36.86
CA LEU A 275 -2.16 -8.95 36.91
C LEU A 275 -1.37 -10.04 36.16
N ASN A 276 -1.33 -11.26 36.72
CA ASN A 276 -0.63 -12.38 36.11
C ASN A 276 -1.62 -13.47 35.64
N TYR A 277 -1.97 -13.45 34.36
CA TYR A 277 -2.72 -14.53 33.73
C TYR A 277 -2.35 -14.69 32.25
N ALA A 278 -2.61 -15.88 31.73
CA ALA A 278 -2.54 -16.17 30.30
C ALA A 278 -3.94 -15.99 29.69
N ALA A 279 -4.05 -15.17 28.64
CA ALA A 279 -5.25 -15.09 27.82
C ALA A 279 -4.85 -15.20 26.36
N SER A 280 -5.54 -16.09 25.64
CA SER A 280 -5.39 -16.31 24.20
C SER A 280 -6.22 -15.32 23.39
N ASP A 281 -7.46 -15.08 23.82
CA ASP A 281 -8.47 -14.39 23.00
C ASP A 281 -8.94 -13.08 23.63
N PHE A 282 -9.43 -12.16 22.81
CA PHE A 282 -9.93 -10.85 23.26
C PHE A 282 -11.04 -10.97 24.31
N ILE A 283 -12.05 -11.82 24.07
CA ILE A 283 -13.16 -12.02 25.00
C ILE A 283 -12.66 -12.68 26.30
N HIS A 284 -11.78 -13.68 26.16
CA HIS A 284 -11.20 -14.36 27.32
C HIS A 284 -10.37 -13.39 28.17
N ALA A 285 -9.62 -12.48 27.55
CA ALA A 285 -8.85 -11.46 28.25
C ALA A 285 -9.75 -10.58 29.12
N TRP A 286 -10.87 -10.06 28.60
CA TRP A 286 -11.79 -9.26 29.39
C TRP A 286 -12.48 -10.03 30.52
N ASN A 287 -12.84 -11.29 30.28
CA ASN A 287 -13.36 -12.16 31.33
C ASN A 287 -12.33 -12.39 32.45
N GLN A 288 -11.07 -12.63 32.10
CA GLN A 288 -9.98 -12.80 33.07
C GLN A 288 -9.68 -11.52 33.85
N ILE A 289 -9.71 -10.35 33.19
CA ILE A 289 -9.60 -9.05 33.86
C ILE A 289 -10.72 -8.88 34.87
N ALA A 290 -11.97 -9.18 34.48
CA ALA A 290 -13.12 -9.02 35.36
C ALA A 290 -13.04 -9.94 36.60
N LEU A 291 -12.54 -11.17 36.42
CA LEU A 291 -12.38 -12.13 37.52
C LEU A 291 -11.24 -11.73 38.48
N HIS A 292 -10.08 -11.31 37.95
CA HIS A 292 -8.89 -11.00 38.73
C HIS A 292 -8.74 -9.51 39.08
N ILE A 293 -9.78 -8.70 38.87
CA ILE A 293 -9.71 -7.25 39.12
C ILE A 293 -9.36 -6.93 40.58
N LYS A 294 -9.70 -7.83 41.51
CA LYS A 294 -9.39 -7.69 42.94
C LYS A 294 -7.93 -8.01 43.27
N ASP A 295 -7.21 -8.73 42.41
CA ASP A 295 -5.80 -9.11 42.58
C ASP A 295 -4.84 -8.07 41.99
N THR A 296 -5.36 -6.88 41.66
CA THR A 296 -4.60 -5.76 41.08
C THR A 296 -3.50 -5.29 42.04
N GLN A 297 -2.28 -5.19 41.54
CA GLN A 297 -1.16 -4.61 42.29
C GLN A 297 -1.26 -3.08 42.25
N PRO A 298 -1.52 -2.39 43.37
CA PRO A 298 -1.85 -0.97 43.36
C PRO A 298 -0.66 -0.10 42.91
N TRP A 299 0.57 -0.52 43.22
CA TRP A 299 1.78 0.20 42.85
C TRP A 299 2.07 0.13 41.34
N ASP A 300 1.91 -1.05 40.74
CA ASP A 300 2.00 -1.22 39.28
C ASP A 300 0.90 -0.43 38.56
N ALA A 301 -0.34 -0.50 39.04
CA ALA A 301 -1.46 0.26 38.49
C ALA A 301 -1.23 1.77 38.54
N LEU A 302 -0.78 2.29 39.69
CA LEU A 302 -0.46 3.71 39.87
C LEU A 302 0.68 4.15 38.94
N LEU A 303 1.74 3.36 38.86
CA LEU A 303 2.87 3.63 37.97
C LEU A 303 2.44 3.61 36.50
N GLY A 304 1.71 2.59 36.07
CA GLY A 304 1.23 2.45 34.70
C GLY A 304 0.30 3.59 34.27
N LEU A 305 -0.70 3.92 35.10
CA LEU A 305 -1.65 5.00 34.82
C LEU A 305 -0.97 6.38 34.81
N SER A 306 -0.06 6.64 35.75
CA SER A 306 0.72 7.89 35.76
C SER A 306 1.65 8.00 34.55
N CYS A 307 2.33 6.92 34.16
CA CYS A 307 3.14 6.87 32.94
C CYS A 307 2.29 7.16 31.70
N MET A 308 1.11 6.55 31.59
CA MET A 308 0.19 6.76 30.48
C MET A 308 -0.25 8.23 30.41
N ALA A 309 -0.64 8.83 31.54
CA ALA A 309 -0.99 10.24 31.61
C ALA A 309 0.17 11.15 31.17
N ILE A 310 1.38 10.90 31.69
CA ILE A 310 2.59 11.66 31.34
C ILE A 310 2.91 11.53 29.84
N LEU A 311 2.84 10.33 29.26
CA LEU A 311 3.10 10.11 27.83
C LEU A 311 2.11 10.87 26.94
N LEU A 312 0.82 10.88 27.31
CA LEU A 312 -0.21 11.62 26.59
C LEU A 312 -0.04 13.14 26.74
N LEU A 313 0.37 13.63 27.92
CA LEU A 313 0.70 15.04 28.16
C LEU A 313 1.96 15.47 27.37
N LEU A 314 3.05 14.71 27.44
CA LEU A 314 4.29 14.97 26.69
C LEU A 314 4.08 14.95 25.18
N ARG A 315 3.10 14.20 24.69
CA ARG A 315 2.69 14.25 23.29
C ARG A 315 2.04 15.58 22.91
N LYS A 316 1.32 16.23 23.82
CA LYS A 316 0.70 17.55 23.62
C LYS A 316 1.68 18.71 23.75
N VAL A 317 2.81 18.50 24.41
CA VAL A 317 3.86 19.54 24.57
C VAL A 317 4.35 20.09 23.23
N LYS A 318 4.45 19.27 22.17
CA LYS A 318 4.84 19.76 20.83
C LYS A 318 3.82 20.68 20.17
N ASP A 319 2.57 20.67 20.64
CA ASP A 319 1.49 21.49 20.11
C ASP A 319 1.46 22.88 20.80
N ILE A 320 2.28 23.10 21.84
CA ILE A 320 2.45 24.39 22.49
C ILE A 320 3.31 25.27 21.59
N ASN A 321 2.67 26.17 20.85
CA ASN A 321 3.37 27.16 20.04
C ASN A 321 4.08 28.17 20.97
N VAL A 322 5.42 28.12 21.00
CA VAL A 322 6.23 29.09 21.74
C VAL A 322 6.58 30.26 20.81
N GLY A 323 5.70 31.26 20.78
CA GLY A 323 5.93 32.54 20.09
C GLY A 323 4.82 32.95 19.13
N PRO A 324 4.85 34.20 18.62
CA PRO A 324 3.87 34.69 17.66
C PRO A 324 3.96 33.92 16.34
N VAL A 325 2.80 33.52 15.81
CA VAL A 325 2.63 32.62 14.65
C VAL A 325 3.09 33.26 13.32
N ASP A 326 3.39 34.56 13.29
CA ASP A 326 3.51 35.35 12.06
C ASP A 326 4.78 36.20 11.91
N THR A 327 5.90 35.91 12.59
CA THR A 327 7.13 36.69 12.37
C THR A 327 8.37 35.82 12.17
N LYS A 328 9.12 36.14 11.10
CA LYS A 328 10.44 35.56 10.75
C LYS A 328 11.52 35.76 11.84
N ASP A 329 11.20 36.47 12.92
CA ASP A 329 12.11 36.83 14.00
C ASP A 329 11.88 36.01 15.28
N LYS A 330 11.96 34.67 15.18
CA LYS A 330 12.08 33.85 16.39
C LYS A 330 13.45 34.07 17.03
N THR A 331 13.48 34.51 18.29
CA THR A 331 14.72 34.70 19.08
C THR A 331 15.49 33.37 19.19
N SER A 332 16.83 33.41 19.28
CA SER A 332 17.66 32.19 19.41
C SER A 332 17.26 31.31 20.60
N THR A 333 16.79 31.92 21.70
CA THR A 333 16.22 31.22 22.87
C THR A 333 14.91 30.52 22.57
N GLN A 334 14.02 31.12 21.77
CA GLN A 334 12.76 30.49 21.35
C GLN A 334 13.03 29.29 20.43
N ARG A 335 13.99 29.40 19.50
CA ARG A 335 14.39 28.25 18.65
C ARG A 335 14.99 27.11 19.47
N ARG A 336 15.83 27.41 20.46
CA ARG A 336 16.40 26.40 21.37
C ARG A 336 15.31 25.74 22.22
N LEU A 337 14.34 26.52 22.71
CA LEU A 337 13.22 25.99 23.49
C LEU A 337 12.31 25.11 22.62
N GLU A 338 11.97 25.53 21.40
CA GLU A 338 11.21 24.70 20.46
C GLU A 338 11.95 23.39 20.11
N ALA A 339 13.27 23.46 19.87
CA ALA A 339 14.08 22.27 19.62
C ALA A 339 14.11 21.33 20.83
N LEU A 340 14.22 21.88 22.05
CA LEU A 340 14.18 21.11 23.29
C LEU A 340 12.81 20.46 23.50
N LEU A 341 11.71 21.20 23.33
CA LEU A 341 10.34 20.69 23.47
C LEU A 341 10.04 19.62 22.43
N TRP A 342 10.51 19.81 21.19
CA TRP A 342 10.43 18.80 20.14
C TRP A 342 11.22 17.54 20.49
N PHE A 343 12.44 17.69 21.01
CA PHE A 343 13.28 16.57 21.42
C PHE A 343 12.67 15.79 22.60
N ILE A 344 12.16 16.48 23.61
CA ILE A 344 11.45 15.88 24.76
C ILE A 344 10.19 15.14 24.29
N SER A 345 9.40 15.76 23.41
CA SER A 345 8.17 15.14 22.90
C SER A 345 8.45 13.90 22.04
N THR A 346 9.53 13.94 21.27
CA THR A 346 9.97 12.82 20.41
C THR A 346 10.56 11.68 21.24
N SER A 347 11.36 12.00 22.25
CA SER A 347 12.02 11.04 23.15
C SER A 347 11.16 10.61 24.36
N ARG A 348 9.86 10.94 24.37
CA ARG A 348 8.95 10.69 25.50
C ARG A 348 8.93 9.22 25.96
N ASN A 349 9.00 8.27 25.03
CA ASN A 349 8.92 6.84 25.34
C ASN A 349 10.13 6.38 26.15
N ILE A 350 11.35 6.72 25.71
CA ILE A 350 12.58 6.34 26.43
C ILE A 350 12.71 7.11 27.74
N LEU A 351 12.34 8.40 27.76
CA LEU A 351 12.42 9.23 28.97
C LEU A 351 11.58 8.64 30.10
N VAL A 352 10.33 8.26 29.82
CA VAL A 352 9.45 7.65 30.83
C VAL A 352 10.00 6.31 31.31
N VAL A 353 10.48 5.45 30.40
CA VAL A 353 11.04 4.14 30.76
C VAL A 353 12.30 4.27 31.63
N VAL A 354 13.22 5.17 31.27
CA VAL A 354 14.45 5.41 32.04
C VAL A 354 14.14 5.95 33.43
N VAL A 355 13.23 6.93 33.55
CA VAL A 355 12.82 7.48 34.86
C VAL A 355 12.19 6.39 35.73
N CYS A 356 11.34 5.54 35.16
CA CYS A 356 10.73 4.42 35.90
C CYS A 356 11.76 3.37 36.33
N ALA A 357 12.72 3.04 35.46
CA ALA A 357 13.79 2.10 35.78
C ALA A 357 14.72 2.62 36.88
N LEU A 358 15.07 3.91 36.84
CA LEU A 358 15.83 4.56 37.91
C LEU A 358 15.06 4.56 39.22
N MET A 359 13.76 4.87 39.18
CA MET A 359 12.91 4.82 40.37
C MET A 359 12.86 3.41 40.96
N ALA A 360 12.67 2.37 40.13
CA ALA A 360 12.68 0.98 40.56
C ALA A 360 14.03 0.57 41.19
N TYR A 361 15.15 0.96 40.56
CA TYR A 361 16.49 0.75 41.11
C TYR A 361 16.66 1.39 42.48
N MET A 362 16.20 2.63 42.66
CA MET A 362 16.28 3.32 43.95
C MET A 362 15.44 2.62 45.02
N PHE A 363 14.25 2.10 44.71
CA PHE A 363 13.44 1.33 45.65
C PHE A 363 14.09 0.00 46.05
N GLU A 364 14.68 -0.72 45.09
CA GLU A 364 15.34 -2.00 45.35
C GLU A 364 16.57 -1.83 46.25
N GLN A 365 17.33 -0.73 46.07
CA GLN A 365 18.43 -0.35 46.98
C GLN A 365 17.96 -0.08 48.42
N HIS A 366 16.71 0.33 48.61
CA HIS A 366 16.10 0.52 49.94
C HIS A 366 15.37 -0.73 50.43
N GLY A 367 15.50 -1.87 49.75
CA GLY A 367 14.92 -3.16 50.15
C GLY A 367 13.44 -3.35 49.81
N ALA A 368 12.85 -2.49 48.98
CA ALA A 368 11.47 -2.61 48.52
C ALA A 368 11.43 -2.95 47.03
N VAL A 369 10.66 -3.97 46.64
CA VAL A 369 10.39 -4.30 45.23
C VAL A 369 8.90 -4.10 44.94
N PRO A 370 8.44 -2.84 44.81
CA PRO A 370 7.01 -2.54 44.70
C PRO A 370 6.43 -2.81 43.30
N PHE A 371 7.26 -3.06 42.29
CA PHE A 371 6.84 -3.17 40.90
C PHE A 371 7.18 -4.52 40.28
N ALA A 372 6.34 -4.99 39.36
CA ALA A 372 6.63 -6.14 38.52
C ALA A 372 7.70 -5.79 37.47
N LEU A 373 8.94 -6.22 37.70
CA LEU A 373 10.08 -5.93 36.83
C LEU A 373 10.14 -6.84 35.59
N SER A 374 10.86 -6.40 34.57
CA SER A 374 11.04 -7.14 33.30
C SER A 374 11.88 -8.42 33.47
N GLY A 375 12.72 -8.49 34.50
CA GLY A 375 13.55 -9.66 34.82
C GLY A 375 14.89 -9.69 34.09
N GLU A 376 15.67 -10.74 34.32
CA GLU A 376 17.02 -10.86 33.76
C GLU A 376 17.02 -11.00 32.25
N ILE A 377 17.83 -10.17 31.59
CA ILE A 377 18.05 -10.21 30.14
C ILE A 377 19.45 -10.76 29.90
N LYS A 378 19.54 -11.87 29.15
CA LYS A 378 20.82 -12.49 28.82
C LYS A 378 21.70 -11.47 28.06
N PRO A 379 22.90 -11.12 28.58
CA PRO A 379 23.81 -10.22 27.92
C PRO A 379 24.46 -10.90 26.70
N GLY A 380 24.89 -10.07 25.75
CA GLY A 380 25.68 -10.52 24.60
C GLY A 380 24.89 -10.60 23.30
N LEU A 381 25.64 -10.59 22.21
CA LEU A 381 25.10 -10.69 20.86
C LEU A 381 24.54 -12.10 20.61
N PRO A 382 23.43 -12.21 19.86
CA PRO A 382 22.92 -13.51 19.46
C PRO A 382 23.97 -14.23 18.61
N SER A 383 24.36 -15.44 19.02
CA SER A 383 25.23 -16.28 18.21
C SER A 383 24.53 -16.68 16.92
N PHE A 384 25.28 -16.77 15.83
CA PHE A 384 24.76 -17.35 14.59
C PHE A 384 24.38 -18.82 14.82
N GLN A 385 23.10 -19.13 14.65
CA GLN A 385 22.55 -20.48 14.80
C GLN A 385 21.59 -20.74 13.64
N SER A 386 21.61 -21.95 13.08
CA SER A 386 20.56 -22.33 12.13
C SER A 386 19.19 -22.37 12.83
N PRO A 387 18.11 -21.93 12.17
CA PRO A 387 16.76 -22.10 12.69
C PRO A 387 16.50 -23.57 13.08
N PRO A 388 15.78 -23.82 14.20
CA PRO A 388 15.59 -25.17 14.70
C PRO A 388 14.61 -25.93 13.79
N PHE A 389 15.12 -26.89 13.03
CA PHE A 389 14.31 -27.79 12.19
C PHE A 389 13.80 -29.02 12.96
N SER A 390 14.32 -29.25 14.16
CA SER A 390 13.87 -30.28 15.09
C SER A 390 14.06 -29.78 16.51
N ILE A 391 13.08 -30.05 17.38
CA ILE A 391 13.14 -29.68 18.78
C ILE A 391 13.16 -30.97 19.59
N ASP A 392 14.21 -31.13 20.40
CA ASP A 392 14.29 -32.22 21.36
C ASP A 392 13.77 -31.75 22.72
N ASN A 393 12.57 -32.21 23.08
CA ASN A 393 11.95 -31.92 24.38
C ASN A 393 12.36 -32.93 25.46
N GLY A 394 13.38 -33.77 25.22
CA GLY A 394 13.89 -34.76 26.17
C GLY A 394 13.08 -36.07 26.24
N GLU A 395 11.78 -36.03 25.93
CA GLU A 395 10.92 -37.23 25.84
C GLU A 395 10.68 -37.68 24.38
N ARG A 396 10.61 -36.72 23.45
CA ARG A 396 10.44 -36.93 22.02
C ARG A 396 11.09 -35.81 21.22
N THR A 397 11.71 -36.17 20.11
CA THR A 397 12.16 -35.20 19.09
C THR A 397 10.98 -34.87 18.18
N VAL A 398 10.51 -33.64 18.24
CA VAL A 398 9.48 -33.12 17.34
C VAL A 398 10.15 -32.76 16.01
N GLY A 399 9.74 -33.42 14.94
CA GLY A 399 10.29 -33.21 13.60
C GLY A 399 9.77 -31.94 12.93
N PHE A 400 10.46 -31.49 11.88
CA PHE A 400 10.10 -30.27 11.11
C PHE A 400 8.63 -30.25 10.66
N LEU A 401 8.13 -31.36 10.12
CA LEU A 401 6.77 -31.43 9.58
C LEU A 401 5.71 -31.26 10.69
N GLU A 402 5.97 -31.81 11.87
CA GLU A 402 5.10 -31.68 13.05
C GLU A 402 5.16 -30.25 13.61
N LEU A 403 6.36 -29.63 13.64
CA LEU A 403 6.50 -28.21 13.99
C LEU A 403 5.72 -27.31 13.01
N CYS A 404 5.84 -27.56 11.70
CA CYS A 404 5.06 -26.83 10.70
C CYS A 404 3.55 -27.04 10.88
N SER A 405 3.12 -28.27 11.17
CA SER A 405 1.71 -28.55 11.46
C SER A 405 1.23 -27.82 12.72
N SER A 406 2.08 -27.69 13.74
CA SER A 406 1.74 -26.97 14.97
C SER A 406 1.69 -25.45 14.78
N LEU A 407 2.51 -24.89 13.89
CA LEU A 407 2.46 -23.47 13.50
C LEU A 407 1.25 -23.17 12.60
N GLY A 408 0.70 -24.18 11.91
CA GLY A 408 -0.57 -24.11 11.20
C GLY A 408 -0.63 -23.01 10.11
N SER A 409 -1.71 -22.24 10.10
CA SER A 409 -1.96 -21.16 9.13
C SER A 409 -0.98 -19.99 9.24
N ALA A 410 -0.32 -19.84 10.39
CA ALA A 410 0.58 -18.72 10.67
C ALA A 410 1.70 -18.62 9.64
N ILE A 411 2.16 -19.76 9.12
CA ILE A 411 3.22 -19.86 8.10
C ILE A 411 2.88 -19.04 6.86
N ILE A 412 1.60 -18.94 6.48
CA ILE A 412 1.15 -18.18 5.31
C ILE A 412 0.64 -16.80 5.70
N VAL A 413 -0.11 -16.70 6.80
CA VAL A 413 -0.77 -15.45 7.16
C VAL A 413 0.21 -14.40 7.70
N LEU A 414 1.20 -14.79 8.52
CA LEU A 414 2.20 -13.85 9.05
C LEU A 414 3.02 -13.15 7.96
N PRO A 415 3.54 -13.85 6.93
CA PRO A 415 4.13 -13.23 5.73
C PRO A 415 3.29 -12.14 5.10
N LEU A 416 2.02 -12.45 4.85
CA LEU A 416 1.08 -11.55 4.21
C LEU A 416 0.85 -10.34 5.11
N LEU A 417 0.68 -10.56 6.41
CA LEU A 417 0.39 -9.48 7.33
C LEU A 417 1.58 -8.55 7.54
N SER A 418 2.78 -9.11 7.72
CA SER A 418 4.05 -8.36 7.77
C SER A 418 4.21 -7.49 6.51
N LEU A 419 3.86 -8.02 5.35
CA LEU A 419 3.90 -7.28 4.09
C LEU A 419 2.87 -6.15 4.04
N VAL A 420 1.63 -6.42 4.46
CA VAL A 420 0.54 -5.42 4.50
C VAL A 420 0.85 -4.28 5.44
N GLU A 421 1.38 -4.56 6.63
CA GLU A 421 1.80 -3.55 7.60
C GLU A 421 2.87 -2.63 7.00
N ASN A 422 3.92 -3.23 6.44
CA ASN A 422 5.04 -2.49 5.87
C ASN A 422 4.63 -1.64 4.66
N ILE A 423 3.77 -2.17 3.78
CA ILE A 423 3.28 -1.40 2.64
C ILE A 423 2.32 -0.30 3.08
N SER A 424 1.48 -0.54 4.07
CA SER A 424 0.60 0.50 4.62
C SER A 424 1.44 1.63 5.21
N LEU A 425 2.51 1.30 5.96
CA LEU A 425 3.49 2.26 6.44
C LEU A 425 4.16 3.03 5.30
N ALA A 426 4.70 2.32 4.31
CA ALA A 426 5.35 2.93 3.17
C ALA A 426 4.39 3.88 2.43
N LYS A 427 3.12 3.49 2.22
CA LYS A 427 2.10 4.29 1.52
C LYS A 427 1.84 5.59 2.26
N VAL A 428 1.71 5.53 3.59
CA VAL A 428 1.48 6.72 4.45
C VAL A 428 2.63 7.73 4.36
N PHE A 429 3.88 7.28 4.18
CA PHE A 429 5.06 8.15 4.15
C PHE A 429 5.69 8.32 2.76
N SER A 430 5.05 7.82 1.70
CA SER A 430 5.62 7.82 0.35
C SER A 430 5.71 9.18 -0.34
N GLU A 431 5.11 10.25 0.21
CA GLU A 431 5.09 11.61 -0.38
C GLU A 431 4.69 11.61 -1.88
N GLY A 432 3.82 10.68 -2.30
CA GLY A 432 3.39 10.54 -3.70
C GLY A 432 4.30 9.68 -4.59
N LYS A 433 5.39 9.11 -4.05
CA LYS A 433 6.22 8.13 -4.75
C LYS A 433 5.51 6.78 -4.79
N THR A 434 5.58 6.10 -5.94
CA THR A 434 5.08 4.74 -6.08
C THR A 434 5.95 3.76 -5.30
N ILE A 435 5.32 2.86 -4.54
CA ILE A 435 6.02 1.80 -3.81
C ILE A 435 5.98 0.53 -4.64
N ASP A 436 7.13 -0.08 -4.88
CA ASP A 436 7.20 -1.40 -5.50
C ASP A 436 6.96 -2.47 -4.43
N ALA A 437 5.70 -2.94 -4.35
CA ALA A 437 5.27 -4.02 -3.48
C ALA A 437 6.13 -5.30 -3.59
N THR A 438 6.57 -5.64 -4.80
CA THR A 438 7.39 -6.84 -5.02
C THR A 438 8.79 -6.65 -4.42
N GLN A 439 9.34 -5.44 -4.51
CA GLN A 439 10.63 -5.13 -3.91
C GLN A 439 10.55 -5.15 -2.37
N GLU A 440 9.51 -4.56 -1.79
CA GLU A 440 9.31 -4.60 -0.34
C GLU A 440 9.11 -6.03 0.18
N MET A 441 8.41 -6.88 -0.58
CA MET A 441 8.25 -8.29 -0.26
C MET A 441 9.59 -9.05 -0.25
N LEU A 442 10.46 -8.81 -1.24
CA LEU A 442 11.81 -9.38 -1.25
C LEU A 442 12.65 -8.86 -0.08
N ALA A 443 12.61 -7.56 0.19
CA ALA A 443 13.37 -6.93 1.27
C ALA A 443 12.97 -7.49 2.65
N LEU A 444 11.67 -7.54 2.94
CA LEU A 444 11.15 -8.13 4.18
C LEU A 444 11.43 -9.63 4.28
N GLY A 445 11.32 -10.35 3.17
CA GLY A 445 11.63 -11.77 3.12
C GLY A 445 13.09 -12.04 3.50
N LEU A 446 14.02 -11.25 2.96
CA LEU A 446 15.43 -11.30 3.34
C LEU A 446 15.64 -10.90 4.81
N CYS A 447 14.94 -9.87 5.30
CA CYS A 447 15.02 -9.46 6.70
C CYS A 447 14.62 -10.59 7.65
N ASN A 448 13.46 -11.22 7.44
CA ASN A 448 12.98 -12.32 8.26
C ASN A 448 13.86 -13.57 8.12
N PHE A 449 14.23 -13.93 6.88
CA PHE A 449 15.09 -15.07 6.61
C PHE A 449 16.44 -14.96 7.33
N LEU A 450 17.16 -13.84 7.14
CA LEU A 450 18.48 -13.66 7.74
C LEU A 450 18.41 -13.40 9.25
N SER A 451 17.38 -12.73 9.76
CA SER A 451 17.24 -12.48 11.20
C SER A 451 16.95 -13.76 11.99
N SER A 452 16.31 -14.77 11.37
CA SER A 452 16.08 -16.06 12.02
C SER A 452 17.38 -16.75 12.46
N PHE A 453 18.50 -16.53 11.75
CA PHE A 453 19.80 -17.08 12.13
C PHE A 453 20.40 -16.45 13.39
N PHE A 454 19.80 -15.37 13.88
CA PHE A 454 20.20 -14.64 15.09
C PHE A 454 19.12 -14.69 16.18
N GLY A 455 18.25 -15.71 16.15
CA GLY A 455 17.22 -15.89 17.18
C GLY A 455 16.12 -14.83 17.14
N SER A 456 15.80 -14.30 15.97
CA SER A 456 14.70 -13.33 15.79
C SER A 456 13.33 -14.01 15.79
N MET A 457 12.34 -13.35 16.35
CA MET A 457 10.93 -13.61 16.02
C MET A 457 10.56 -12.84 14.73
N PRO A 458 9.41 -13.12 14.09
CA PRO A 458 8.99 -12.42 12.89
C PRO A 458 8.99 -10.88 13.02
N VAL A 459 9.49 -10.19 12.00
CA VAL A 459 9.66 -8.73 11.96
C VAL A 459 8.87 -8.09 10.82
N SER A 460 8.58 -6.81 10.99
CA SER A 460 7.83 -5.97 10.04
C SER A 460 8.16 -4.49 10.23
N GLY A 461 7.70 -3.64 9.32
CA GLY A 461 7.72 -2.19 9.47
C GLY A 461 6.61 -1.71 10.41
N ALA A 462 6.91 -0.82 11.35
CA ALA A 462 5.91 -0.28 12.28
C ALA A 462 5.54 1.17 11.96
N LEU A 463 4.24 1.47 11.83
CA LEU A 463 3.70 2.83 11.66
C LEU A 463 4.23 3.82 12.70
N SER A 464 4.33 3.40 13.97
CA SER A 464 4.82 4.24 15.07
C SER A 464 6.29 4.62 14.91
N ARG A 465 7.14 3.68 14.50
CA ARG A 465 8.58 3.90 14.27
C ARG A 465 8.82 4.70 13.00
N GLY A 466 8.09 4.41 11.92
CA GLY A 466 8.18 5.18 10.68
C GLY A 466 7.75 6.64 10.85
N ALA A 467 6.72 6.90 11.68
CA ALA A 467 6.34 8.26 12.03
C ALA A 467 7.44 9.03 12.77
N VAL A 468 8.15 8.37 13.69
CA VAL A 468 9.30 8.97 14.38
C VAL A 468 10.47 9.17 13.41
N ASN A 469 10.77 8.18 12.58
CA ASN A 469 11.85 8.23 11.61
C ASN A 469 11.67 9.39 10.61
N ASN A 470 10.47 9.51 10.04
CA ASN A 470 10.13 10.60 9.13
C ASN A 470 10.14 11.97 9.85
N ALA A 471 9.60 12.04 11.07
CA ALA A 471 9.61 13.28 11.86
C ALA A 471 11.03 13.74 12.22
N SER A 472 11.96 12.80 12.42
CA SER A 472 13.38 13.09 12.63
C SER A 472 14.14 13.47 11.35
N GLY A 473 13.47 13.48 10.20
CA GLY A 473 14.02 13.96 8.94
C GLY A 473 14.90 12.95 8.20
N VAL A 474 14.65 11.64 8.38
CA VAL A 474 15.40 10.59 7.68
C VAL A 474 15.41 10.83 6.16
N GLN A 475 16.56 10.62 5.53
CA GLN A 475 16.75 10.83 4.09
C GLN A 475 17.00 9.53 3.34
N THR A 476 17.65 8.55 3.96
CA THR A 476 17.93 7.26 3.33
C THR A 476 17.71 6.08 4.28
N THR A 477 17.73 4.86 3.76
CA THR A 477 17.66 3.63 4.58
C THR A 477 18.91 3.42 5.44
N PHE A 478 19.96 4.24 5.28
CA PHE A 478 21.18 4.19 6.10
C PHE A 478 20.93 4.49 7.58
N GLY A 479 19.85 5.23 7.92
CA GLY A 479 19.42 5.43 9.30
C GLY A 479 19.25 4.14 10.09
N GLY A 480 18.90 3.04 9.41
CA GLY A 480 18.79 1.69 9.99
C GLY A 480 20.11 1.16 10.57
N ILE A 481 21.27 1.52 10.00
CA ILE A 481 22.57 1.09 10.53
C ILE A 481 22.80 1.69 11.92
N TYR A 482 22.51 2.97 12.10
CA TYR A 482 22.64 3.63 13.41
C TYR A 482 21.67 3.03 14.43
N THR A 483 20.44 2.72 14.02
CA THR A 483 19.49 1.96 14.87
C THR A 483 20.08 0.61 15.27
N GLY A 484 20.65 -0.15 14.33
CA GLY A 484 21.30 -1.44 14.60
C GLY A 484 22.50 -1.32 15.56
N ILE A 485 23.34 -0.30 15.41
CA ILE A 485 24.46 -0.01 16.32
C ILE A 485 23.95 0.25 17.74
N ILE A 486 22.90 1.04 17.90
CA ILE A 486 22.29 1.31 19.22
C ILE A 486 21.74 0.02 19.85
N VAL A 487 21.15 -0.88 19.06
CA VAL A 487 20.68 -2.20 19.52
C VAL A 487 21.87 -3.10 19.95
N ILE A 488 22.96 -3.12 19.19
CA ILE A 488 24.20 -3.84 19.56
C ILE A 488 24.74 -3.33 20.89
N LEU A 489 24.87 -2.00 21.04
CA LEU A 489 25.34 -1.39 22.28
C LEU A 489 24.41 -1.73 23.45
N SER A 490 23.11 -1.81 23.19
CA SER A 490 22.11 -2.19 24.19
C SER A 490 22.27 -3.62 24.67
N LEU A 491 22.48 -4.57 23.76
CA LEU A 491 22.71 -5.98 24.08
C LEU A 491 24.03 -6.23 24.81
N GLN A 492 25.06 -5.42 24.54
CA GLN A 492 26.39 -5.60 25.12
C GLN A 492 26.57 -4.91 26.47
N TYR A 493 25.99 -3.72 26.66
CA TYR A 493 26.29 -2.86 27.82
C TYR A 493 25.07 -2.50 28.67
N PHE A 494 23.88 -2.36 28.08
CA PHE A 494 22.69 -1.85 28.80
C PHE A 494 21.74 -2.94 29.33
N THR A 495 21.98 -4.23 29.05
CA THR A 495 21.13 -5.32 29.54
C THR A 495 20.98 -5.38 31.07
N PRO A 496 21.99 -5.07 31.91
CA PRO A 496 21.78 -5.03 33.37
C PRO A 496 20.81 -3.92 33.78
N CYS A 497 20.82 -2.78 33.08
CA CYS A 497 19.90 -1.69 33.36
C CYS A 497 18.44 -2.05 33.02
N PHE A 498 18.24 -2.92 32.03
CA PHE A 498 16.90 -3.31 31.58
C PHE A 498 16.16 -4.22 32.56
N TYR A 499 16.88 -4.88 33.49
CA TYR A 499 16.27 -5.64 34.59
C TYR A 499 15.25 -4.80 35.37
N TYR A 500 15.64 -3.56 35.69
CA TYR A 500 14.85 -2.64 36.52
C TYR A 500 13.65 -2.01 35.80
N ILE A 501 13.40 -2.33 34.53
CA ILE A 501 12.28 -1.74 33.79
C ILE A 501 10.95 -2.34 34.30
N PRO A 502 10.03 -1.53 34.86
CA PRO A 502 8.72 -2.02 35.30
C PRO A 502 7.84 -2.38 34.10
N LYS A 503 7.17 -3.55 34.14
CA LYS A 503 6.26 -4.01 33.08
C LYS A 503 5.09 -3.04 32.86
N ALA A 504 4.57 -2.43 33.93
CA ALA A 504 3.51 -1.43 33.85
C ALA A 504 3.91 -0.20 33.02
N SER A 505 5.19 0.22 33.05
CA SER A 505 5.68 1.33 32.24
C SER A 505 5.74 0.98 30.75
N LEU A 506 6.13 -0.25 30.42
CA LEU A 506 6.14 -0.76 29.04
C LEU A 506 4.72 -0.90 28.48
N ALA A 507 3.79 -1.41 29.28
CA ALA A 507 2.37 -1.51 28.93
C ALA A 507 1.78 -0.11 28.63
N ALA A 508 2.08 0.87 29.48
CA ALA A 508 1.67 2.27 29.26
C ALA A 508 2.23 2.85 27.94
N VAL A 509 3.50 2.57 27.62
CA VAL A 509 4.12 2.98 26.34
C VAL A 509 3.40 2.36 25.15
N ILE A 510 3.08 1.06 25.20
CA ILE A 510 2.35 0.39 24.11
C ILE A 510 0.95 0.98 23.96
N ILE A 511 0.18 1.10 25.05
CA ILE A 511 -1.18 1.65 25.02
C ILE A 511 -1.16 3.08 24.45
N ALA A 512 -0.26 3.93 24.94
CA ALA A 512 -0.13 5.31 24.45
C ALA A 512 0.27 5.39 22.97
N ALA A 513 0.95 4.37 22.43
CA ALA A 513 1.27 4.29 21.01
C ALA A 513 0.06 3.86 20.16
N VAL A 514 -0.68 2.83 20.58
CA VAL A 514 -1.74 2.20 19.75
C VAL A 514 -3.07 2.93 19.80
N VAL A 515 -3.38 3.71 20.86
CA VAL A 515 -4.64 4.47 20.96
C VAL A 515 -4.88 5.38 19.75
N PHE A 516 -3.82 5.83 19.09
CA PHE A 516 -3.89 6.71 17.93
C PHE A 516 -3.89 5.98 16.58
N MET A 517 -3.74 4.66 16.59
CA MET A 517 -3.89 3.82 15.39
C MET A 517 -5.36 3.57 15.06
N VAL A 518 -6.29 3.87 15.97
CA VAL A 518 -7.73 3.74 15.70
C VAL A 518 -8.21 4.93 14.85
N GLU A 519 -8.52 4.66 13.59
CA GLU A 519 -8.80 5.69 12.58
C GLU A 519 -10.29 6.08 12.48
N PHE A 520 -10.91 6.46 13.60
CA PHE A 520 -12.33 6.87 13.63
C PHE A 520 -12.68 7.99 12.64
N HIS A 521 -11.71 8.83 12.29
CA HIS A 521 -11.88 9.94 11.36
C HIS A 521 -12.16 9.51 9.92
N VAL A 522 -11.80 8.28 9.52
CA VAL A 522 -11.99 7.77 8.14
C VAL A 522 -13.40 7.19 7.94
N VAL A 523 -14.07 6.76 9.01
CA VAL A 523 -15.42 6.18 8.97
C VAL A 523 -16.46 7.16 8.41
N LYS A 524 -16.40 8.44 8.83
CA LYS A 524 -17.36 9.46 8.39
C LYS A 524 -17.25 9.80 6.89
N PRO A 525 -16.04 10.00 6.32
CA PRO A 525 -15.86 10.07 4.86
C PRO A 525 -16.40 8.84 4.11
N ILE A 526 -16.08 7.62 4.56
CA ILE A 526 -16.58 6.38 3.92
C ILE A 526 -18.11 6.38 3.88
N TRP A 527 -18.76 6.68 5.02
CA TRP A 527 -20.21 6.74 5.11
C TRP A 527 -20.86 7.76 4.17
N ARG A 528 -20.20 8.92 3.98
CA ARG A 528 -20.69 9.99 3.09
C ARG A 528 -20.51 9.65 1.61
N THR A 529 -19.50 8.86 1.26
CA THR A 529 -19.21 8.48 -0.14
C THR A 529 -20.04 7.28 -0.57
N ASN A 530 -19.85 6.12 0.07
CA ASN A 530 -20.55 4.89 -0.27
C ASN A 530 -20.75 4.03 0.97
N LYS A 531 -22.00 3.83 1.38
CA LYS A 531 -22.35 3.03 2.56
C LYS A 531 -21.99 1.55 2.39
N MET A 532 -21.90 1.05 1.16
CA MET A 532 -21.53 -0.35 0.90
C MET A 532 -20.07 -0.62 1.27
N ASP A 533 -19.19 0.38 1.18
CA ASP A 533 -17.77 0.24 1.52
C ASP A 533 -17.54 0.11 3.03
N LEU A 534 -18.56 0.41 3.84
CA LEU A 534 -18.53 0.16 5.28
C LEU A 534 -18.68 -1.33 5.61
N ILE A 535 -19.29 -2.13 4.73
CA ILE A 535 -19.52 -3.56 4.98
C ILE A 535 -18.19 -4.33 5.08
N PRO A 536 -17.24 -4.23 4.13
CA PRO A 536 -15.92 -4.85 4.29
C PRO A 536 -15.18 -4.33 5.53
N ALA A 537 -15.25 -3.03 5.83
CA ALA A 537 -14.59 -2.46 7.01
C ALA A 537 -15.13 -3.04 8.32
N ALA A 538 -16.46 -3.05 8.47
CA ALA A 538 -17.13 -3.58 9.66
C ALA A 538 -16.92 -5.08 9.79
N ALA A 539 -17.07 -5.85 8.70
CA ALA A 539 -16.81 -7.28 8.72
C ALA A 539 -15.37 -7.58 9.13
N THR A 540 -14.39 -6.87 8.57
CA THR A 540 -12.97 -7.01 8.97
C THR A 540 -12.78 -6.69 10.45
N PHE A 541 -13.33 -5.57 10.92
CA PHE A 541 -13.20 -5.13 12.31
C PHE A 541 -13.80 -6.14 13.30
N LEU A 542 -15.05 -6.55 13.08
CA LEU A 542 -15.74 -7.50 13.95
C LEU A 542 -15.08 -8.88 13.90
N SER A 543 -14.72 -9.36 12.71
CA SER A 543 -14.09 -10.68 12.58
C SER A 543 -12.70 -10.73 13.20
N CYS A 544 -11.89 -9.66 13.10
CA CYS A 544 -10.60 -9.59 13.78
C CYS A 544 -10.75 -9.58 15.30
N LEU A 545 -11.78 -8.91 15.83
CA LEU A 545 -11.99 -8.76 17.27
C LEU A 545 -12.58 -10.02 17.93
N LEU A 546 -13.51 -10.70 17.25
CA LEU A 546 -14.28 -11.81 17.81
C LEU A 546 -13.69 -13.20 17.52
N TYR A 547 -12.96 -13.34 16.41
CA TYR A 547 -12.30 -14.58 16.05
C TYR A 547 -10.79 -14.41 16.16
N ARG A 548 -10.05 -14.71 15.10
CA ARG A 548 -8.60 -14.51 15.00
C ARG A 548 -8.32 -13.37 14.04
N LEU A 549 -7.30 -12.59 14.35
CA LEU A 549 -6.85 -11.46 13.54
C LEU A 549 -6.52 -11.90 12.09
N GLU A 550 -5.92 -13.08 11.94
CA GLU A 550 -5.61 -13.73 10.66
C GLU A 550 -6.86 -13.98 9.80
N LEU A 551 -7.92 -14.51 10.39
CA LEU A 551 -9.15 -14.83 9.67
C LEU A 551 -9.94 -13.56 9.34
N GLY A 552 -9.91 -12.57 10.23
CA GLY A 552 -10.63 -11.31 10.02
C GLY A 552 -10.17 -10.55 8.78
N ILE A 553 -8.85 -10.49 8.51
CA ILE A 553 -8.33 -9.85 7.29
C ILE A 553 -8.69 -10.64 6.03
N VAL A 554 -8.62 -11.98 6.07
CA VAL A 554 -8.99 -12.84 4.92
C VAL A 554 -10.47 -12.69 4.60
N ILE A 555 -11.34 -12.65 5.61
CA ILE A 555 -12.79 -12.39 5.44
C ILE A 555 -13.01 -11.01 4.83
N GLY A 556 -12.32 -9.98 5.32
CA GLY A 556 -12.38 -8.62 4.79
C GLY A 556 -12.03 -8.53 3.31
N ILE A 557 -10.88 -9.10 2.93
CA ILE A 557 -10.42 -9.17 1.53
C ILE A 557 -11.41 -9.98 0.69
N GLY A 558 -11.89 -11.11 1.19
CA GLY A 558 -12.87 -11.96 0.51
C GLY A 558 -14.17 -11.23 0.20
N ILE A 559 -14.72 -10.46 1.14
CA ILE A 559 -15.92 -9.65 0.93
C ILE A 559 -15.64 -8.54 -0.10
N ASN A 560 -14.48 -7.88 -0.01
CA ASN A 560 -14.09 -6.83 -0.95
C ASN A 560 -13.96 -7.38 -2.39
N VAL A 561 -13.31 -8.54 -2.55
CA VAL A 561 -13.19 -9.25 -3.83
C VAL A 561 -14.57 -9.69 -4.33
N LEU A 562 -15.43 -10.20 -3.45
CA LEU A 562 -16.80 -10.59 -3.81
C LEU A 562 -17.61 -9.40 -4.34
N PHE A 563 -17.44 -8.20 -3.76
CA PHE A 563 -18.09 -6.99 -4.25
C PHE A 563 -17.58 -6.60 -5.65
N LEU A 564 -16.27 -6.70 -5.88
CA LEU A 564 -15.69 -6.47 -7.22
C LEU A 564 -16.21 -7.48 -8.24
N LEU A 565 -16.27 -8.76 -7.87
CA LEU A 565 -16.80 -9.83 -8.73
C LEU A 565 -18.29 -9.64 -9.01
N TYR A 566 -19.08 -9.25 -8.01
CA TYR A 566 -20.50 -8.97 -8.18
C TYR A 566 -20.74 -7.78 -9.11
N ALA A 567 -20.01 -6.67 -8.91
CA ALA A 567 -20.06 -5.51 -9.80
C ALA A 567 -19.62 -5.85 -11.24
N SER A 568 -18.70 -6.80 -11.40
CA SER A 568 -18.32 -7.33 -12.72
C SER A 568 -19.36 -8.27 -13.32
N ALA A 569 -20.11 -9.03 -12.53
CA ALA A 569 -21.10 -10.02 -12.98
C ALA A 569 -22.51 -9.43 -13.22
N ARG A 570 -22.80 -8.28 -12.63
CA ARG A 570 -24.09 -7.57 -12.75
C ARG A 570 -23.85 -6.11 -13.15
N PRO A 571 -23.42 -5.85 -14.40
CA PRO A 571 -23.27 -4.49 -14.91
C PRO A 571 -24.62 -3.76 -14.94
N THR A 572 -24.61 -2.44 -14.75
CA THR A 572 -25.82 -1.65 -14.91
C THR A 572 -26.09 -1.40 -16.40
N MET A 573 -27.35 -1.54 -16.79
CA MET A 573 -27.76 -1.44 -18.19
C MET A 573 -28.67 -0.21 -18.34
N HIS A 574 -28.19 0.79 -19.07
CA HIS A 574 -29.01 1.94 -19.44
C HIS A 574 -29.78 1.61 -20.73
N VAL A 575 -31.08 1.87 -20.71
CA VAL A 575 -31.97 1.58 -21.84
C VAL A 575 -32.71 2.85 -22.20
N GLU A 576 -32.57 3.28 -23.44
CA GLU A 576 -33.25 4.45 -23.98
C GLU A 576 -33.98 4.10 -25.27
N LYS A 577 -35.16 4.68 -25.46
CA LYS A 577 -35.92 4.56 -26.71
C LYS A 577 -35.68 5.82 -27.53
N HIS A 578 -35.07 5.65 -28.70
CA HIS A 578 -34.76 6.74 -29.60
C HIS A 578 -35.69 6.71 -30.80
N ARG A 579 -36.04 7.91 -31.30
CA ARG A 579 -36.81 8.07 -32.53
C ARG A 579 -35.89 8.73 -33.55
N SER A 580 -35.64 8.03 -34.65
CA SER A 580 -34.87 8.56 -35.76
C SER A 580 -35.61 9.68 -36.49
N GLU A 581 -34.85 10.53 -37.20
CA GLU A 581 -35.39 11.65 -37.99
C GLU A 581 -36.39 11.21 -39.07
N TRP A 582 -36.24 9.98 -39.58
CA TRP A 582 -37.11 9.36 -40.58
C TRP A 582 -38.28 8.57 -39.95
N GLY A 583 -38.54 8.77 -38.66
CA GLY A 583 -39.74 8.28 -37.97
C GLY A 583 -39.67 6.84 -37.45
N GLY A 584 -38.57 6.11 -37.66
CA GLY A 584 -38.36 4.78 -37.11
C GLY A 584 -37.91 4.82 -35.65
N GLU A 585 -38.54 4.01 -34.80
CA GLU A 585 -38.14 3.85 -33.40
C GLU A 585 -37.05 2.77 -33.30
N TYR A 586 -36.05 2.97 -32.44
CA TYR A 586 -35.08 1.94 -32.08
C TYR A 586 -34.73 2.05 -30.59
N LEU A 587 -34.27 0.95 -30.03
CA LEU A 587 -33.90 0.86 -28.62
C LEU A 587 -32.38 0.80 -28.50
N ILE A 588 -31.77 1.74 -27.78
CA ILE A 588 -30.34 1.71 -27.48
C ILE A 588 -30.11 1.20 -26.05
N ILE A 589 -29.25 0.21 -25.94
CA ILE A 589 -28.86 -0.41 -24.68
C ILE A 589 -27.36 -0.17 -24.48
N THR A 590 -27.01 0.58 -23.45
CA THR A 590 -25.62 0.90 -23.11
C THR A 590 -25.23 0.18 -21.82
N PRO A 591 -24.44 -0.92 -21.88
CA PRO A 591 -23.77 -1.47 -20.71
C PRO A 591 -22.75 -0.48 -20.14
N ASP A 592 -22.69 -0.35 -18.81
CA ASP A 592 -21.72 0.52 -18.11
C ASP A 592 -20.29 -0.07 -18.02
N ARG A 593 -20.14 -1.38 -18.25
CA ARG A 593 -18.90 -2.15 -18.07
C ARG A 593 -18.66 -3.14 -19.21
N SER A 594 -17.46 -3.71 -19.22
CA SER A 594 -17.07 -4.72 -20.20
C SER A 594 -17.83 -6.04 -20.06
N LEU A 595 -17.97 -6.74 -21.19
CA LEU A 595 -18.60 -8.07 -21.25
C LEU A 595 -17.56 -9.14 -20.93
N ALA A 596 -17.72 -9.80 -19.78
CA ALA A 596 -16.88 -10.90 -19.35
C ALA A 596 -17.75 -12.14 -19.08
N PHE A 597 -17.13 -13.30 -18.92
CA PHE A 597 -17.81 -14.56 -18.64
C PHE A 597 -18.85 -14.49 -17.50
N PRO A 598 -18.67 -13.70 -16.41
CA PRO A 598 -19.66 -13.64 -15.34
C PRO A 598 -20.90 -12.82 -15.71
N SER A 599 -20.77 -11.86 -16.63
CA SER A 599 -21.83 -10.90 -16.96
C SER A 599 -22.63 -11.25 -18.21
N VAL A 600 -22.08 -12.07 -19.12
CA VAL A 600 -22.70 -12.31 -20.44
C VAL A 600 -24.14 -12.85 -20.35
N GLU A 601 -24.40 -13.83 -19.48
CA GLU A 601 -25.73 -14.43 -19.37
C GLU A 601 -26.74 -13.44 -18.78
N TYR A 602 -26.30 -12.59 -17.85
CA TYR A 602 -27.13 -11.51 -17.32
C TYR A 602 -27.48 -10.48 -18.40
N VAL A 603 -26.47 -10.02 -19.14
CA VAL A 603 -26.65 -9.06 -20.23
C VAL A 603 -27.58 -9.63 -21.30
N ARG A 604 -27.38 -10.89 -21.72
CA ARG A 604 -28.27 -11.58 -22.67
C ARG A 604 -29.72 -11.60 -22.20
N ASN A 605 -29.95 -11.94 -20.93
CA ASN A 605 -31.29 -12.00 -20.34
C ASN A 605 -31.94 -10.61 -20.24
N VAL A 606 -31.19 -9.58 -19.86
CA VAL A 606 -31.68 -8.21 -19.79
C VAL A 606 -32.02 -7.69 -21.19
N VAL A 607 -31.10 -7.80 -22.14
CA VAL A 607 -31.31 -7.38 -23.54
C VAL A 607 -32.50 -8.09 -24.15
N SER A 608 -32.63 -9.41 -23.96
CA SER A 608 -33.76 -10.19 -24.45
C SER A 608 -35.08 -9.78 -23.81
N LYS A 609 -35.11 -9.54 -22.49
CA LYS A 609 -36.31 -9.12 -21.76
C LYS A 609 -36.77 -7.72 -22.17
N VAL A 610 -35.82 -6.81 -22.35
CA VAL A 610 -36.08 -5.43 -22.79
C VAL A 610 -36.55 -5.42 -24.25
N GLY A 611 -35.90 -6.18 -25.13
CA GLY A 611 -36.30 -6.31 -26.53
C GLY A 611 -37.73 -6.84 -26.71
N VAL A 612 -38.19 -7.72 -25.82
CA VAL A 612 -39.57 -8.23 -25.82
C VAL A 612 -40.55 -7.23 -25.23
N LYS A 613 -40.26 -6.70 -24.03
CA LYS A 613 -41.21 -5.85 -23.30
C LYS A 613 -41.36 -4.44 -23.86
N GLN A 614 -40.23 -3.81 -24.21
CA GLN A 614 -40.20 -2.42 -24.69
C GLN A 614 -40.10 -2.34 -26.21
N GLY A 615 -39.49 -3.35 -26.84
CA GLY A 615 -39.36 -3.43 -28.29
C GLY A 615 -40.54 -4.09 -29.01
N SER A 616 -41.55 -4.58 -28.28
CA SER A 616 -42.69 -5.36 -28.81
C SER A 616 -42.28 -6.48 -29.78
N SER A 617 -41.03 -6.99 -29.64
CA SER A 617 -40.38 -7.95 -30.55
C SER A 617 -40.25 -7.51 -32.02
N SER A 618 -40.46 -6.23 -32.35
CA SER A 618 -40.39 -5.70 -33.73
C SER A 618 -39.43 -4.52 -33.88
N ILE A 619 -39.15 -3.79 -32.80
CA ILE A 619 -38.29 -2.61 -32.80
C ILE A 619 -36.80 -3.04 -32.83
N PRO A 620 -35.95 -2.43 -33.69
CA PRO A 620 -34.52 -2.66 -33.68
C PRO A 620 -33.86 -2.40 -32.33
N VAL A 621 -32.92 -3.27 -31.93
CA VAL A 621 -32.12 -3.11 -30.71
C VAL A 621 -30.67 -2.83 -31.09
N VAL A 622 -30.11 -1.76 -30.55
CA VAL A 622 -28.73 -1.33 -30.71
C VAL A 622 -28.02 -1.46 -29.37
N ILE A 623 -26.92 -2.21 -29.31
CA ILE A 623 -26.06 -2.29 -28.13
C ILE A 623 -24.90 -1.31 -28.32
N ASP A 624 -24.91 -0.21 -27.55
CA ASP A 624 -23.79 0.74 -27.51
C ASP A 624 -22.64 0.15 -26.71
N SER A 625 -21.64 -0.32 -27.43
CA SER A 625 -20.50 -1.07 -26.89
C SER A 625 -19.30 -0.19 -26.55
N ARG A 626 -19.48 1.13 -26.43
CA ARG A 626 -18.41 2.08 -26.10
C ARG A 626 -17.63 1.75 -24.81
N HIS A 627 -18.29 1.10 -23.84
CA HIS A 627 -17.68 0.68 -22.56
C HIS A 627 -17.17 -0.77 -22.59
N VAL A 628 -17.35 -1.51 -23.68
CA VAL A 628 -16.90 -2.89 -23.84
C VAL A 628 -15.45 -2.92 -24.32
N GLN A 629 -14.53 -3.06 -23.37
CA GLN A 629 -13.08 -2.99 -23.64
C GLN A 629 -12.45 -4.34 -24.02
N CYS A 630 -12.98 -5.43 -23.49
CA CYS A 630 -12.53 -6.79 -23.72
C CYS A 630 -13.71 -7.78 -23.66
N ALA A 631 -13.55 -8.93 -24.32
CA ALA A 631 -14.46 -10.07 -24.22
C ALA A 631 -13.65 -11.37 -24.21
N ASP A 632 -14.14 -12.35 -23.46
CA ASP A 632 -13.60 -13.72 -23.47
C ASP A 632 -14.43 -14.65 -24.36
N PHE A 633 -13.98 -15.89 -24.51
CA PHE A 633 -14.66 -16.90 -25.32
C PHE A 633 -16.10 -17.17 -24.86
N THR A 634 -16.34 -17.21 -23.54
CA THR A 634 -17.67 -17.44 -22.98
C THR A 634 -18.60 -16.26 -23.28
N ALA A 635 -18.08 -15.03 -23.17
CA ALA A 635 -18.80 -13.82 -23.56
C ALA A 635 -19.15 -13.82 -25.05
N ALA A 636 -18.21 -14.20 -25.91
CA ALA A 636 -18.42 -14.32 -27.34
C ALA A 636 -19.49 -15.36 -27.70
N LYS A 637 -19.45 -16.54 -27.05
CA LYS A 637 -20.47 -17.58 -27.24
C LYS A 637 -21.85 -17.15 -26.74
N GLY A 638 -21.92 -16.46 -25.61
CA GLY A 638 -23.19 -15.92 -25.10
C GLY A 638 -23.76 -14.83 -26.00
N VAL A 639 -22.91 -13.97 -26.59
CA VAL A 639 -23.31 -12.98 -27.59
C VAL A 639 -23.76 -13.63 -28.90
N SER A 640 -23.09 -14.70 -29.36
CA SER A 640 -23.56 -15.48 -30.51
C SER A 640 -24.96 -16.05 -30.27
N GLY A 641 -25.20 -16.64 -29.10
CA GLY A 641 -26.53 -17.13 -28.73
C GLY A 641 -27.57 -16.01 -28.65
N LEU A 642 -27.20 -14.82 -28.19
CA LEU A 642 -28.07 -13.64 -28.19
C LEU A 642 -28.44 -13.22 -29.63
N ILE A 643 -27.49 -13.22 -30.56
CA ILE A 643 -27.75 -12.93 -31.98
C ILE A 643 -28.73 -13.96 -32.55
N ASP A 644 -28.54 -15.25 -32.28
CA ASP A 644 -29.41 -16.31 -32.75
C ASP A 644 -30.85 -16.17 -32.21
N ASP A 645 -31.02 -15.77 -30.96
CA ASP A 645 -32.33 -15.52 -30.35
C ASP A 645 -33.08 -14.37 -31.04
N PHE A 646 -32.37 -13.30 -31.41
CA PHE A 646 -32.94 -12.14 -32.10
C PHE A 646 -33.25 -12.44 -33.58
N VAL A 647 -32.38 -13.20 -34.25
CA VAL A 647 -32.62 -13.69 -35.62
C VAL A 647 -33.86 -14.57 -35.68
N LYS A 648 -34.04 -15.51 -34.74
CA LYS A 648 -35.26 -16.36 -34.65
C LYS A 648 -36.54 -15.56 -34.45
N ARG A 649 -36.44 -14.35 -33.87
CA ARG A 649 -37.58 -13.44 -33.63
C ARG A 649 -37.82 -12.46 -34.77
N ASN A 650 -37.02 -12.48 -35.84
CA ASN A 650 -37.01 -11.45 -36.89
C ASN A 650 -36.85 -10.01 -36.33
N GLN A 651 -36.08 -9.87 -35.25
CA GLN A 651 -35.77 -8.58 -34.63
C GLN A 651 -34.28 -8.27 -34.87
N PRO A 652 -33.92 -7.10 -35.44
CA PRO A 652 -32.52 -6.81 -35.73
C PRO A 652 -31.79 -6.38 -34.46
N LEU A 653 -30.59 -6.94 -34.29
CA LEU A 653 -29.65 -6.62 -33.22
C LEU A 653 -28.37 -6.04 -33.84
N LEU A 654 -27.98 -4.83 -33.44
CA LEU A 654 -26.79 -4.14 -33.93
C LEU A 654 -25.83 -3.82 -32.80
N PHE A 655 -24.53 -3.95 -33.04
CA PHE A 655 -23.48 -3.51 -32.13
C PHE A 655 -22.88 -2.19 -32.62
N TYR A 656 -22.93 -1.15 -31.79
CA TYR A 656 -22.38 0.17 -32.08
C TYR A 656 -21.11 0.42 -31.24
N ASN A 657 -20.12 1.14 -31.78
CA ASN A 657 -18.88 1.49 -31.09
C ASN A 657 -18.06 0.30 -30.53
N LEU A 658 -18.06 -0.83 -31.25
CA LEU A 658 -17.31 -2.01 -30.81
C LEU A 658 -15.82 -1.89 -31.14
N LYS A 659 -14.96 -2.11 -30.13
CA LYS A 659 -13.49 -2.10 -30.30
C LYS A 659 -13.03 -3.21 -31.26
N PRO A 660 -12.06 -2.97 -32.17
CA PRO A 660 -11.61 -3.96 -33.15
C PRO A 660 -11.16 -5.29 -32.55
N THR A 661 -10.47 -5.26 -31.40
CA THR A 661 -10.04 -6.48 -30.68
C THR A 661 -11.22 -7.33 -30.21
N VAL A 662 -12.36 -6.72 -29.86
CA VAL A 662 -13.58 -7.44 -29.46
C VAL A 662 -14.32 -7.97 -30.68
N VAL A 663 -14.31 -7.23 -31.80
CA VAL A 663 -14.86 -7.68 -33.09
C VAL A 663 -14.21 -8.99 -33.53
N GLU A 664 -12.88 -9.12 -33.41
CA GLU A 664 -12.15 -10.34 -33.75
C GLU A 664 -12.60 -11.54 -32.89
N VAL A 665 -12.74 -11.33 -31.58
CA VAL A 665 -13.20 -12.35 -30.65
C VAL A 665 -14.63 -12.80 -30.96
N PHE A 666 -15.53 -11.89 -31.32
CA PHE A 666 -16.91 -12.25 -31.70
C PHE A 666 -16.98 -12.93 -33.07
N LYS A 667 -16.19 -12.49 -34.05
CA LYS A 667 -16.12 -13.14 -35.38
C LYS A 667 -15.55 -14.56 -35.30
N ALA A 668 -14.63 -14.83 -34.37
CA ALA A 668 -14.04 -16.15 -34.19
C ALA A 668 -15.07 -17.25 -33.84
N VAL A 669 -16.22 -16.88 -33.25
CA VAL A 669 -17.30 -17.82 -32.90
C VAL A 669 -18.29 -18.05 -34.06
N GLN A 670 -18.09 -17.39 -35.21
CA GLN A 670 -18.92 -17.51 -36.42
C GLN A 670 -20.44 -17.33 -36.18
N PRO A 671 -20.88 -16.18 -35.62
CA PRO A 671 -22.29 -15.89 -35.44
C PRO A 671 -23.06 -15.79 -36.77
N VAL A 672 -24.33 -16.22 -36.78
CA VAL A 672 -25.17 -16.32 -37.99
C VAL A 672 -25.31 -14.99 -38.74
N LYS A 673 -25.51 -13.88 -38.02
CA LYS A 673 -25.69 -12.55 -38.61
C LYS A 673 -25.18 -11.43 -37.70
N PHE A 674 -23.87 -11.29 -37.62
CA PHE A 674 -23.23 -10.26 -36.79
C PHE A 674 -23.15 -8.91 -37.50
N LEU A 675 -24.01 -7.98 -37.06
CA LEU A 675 -24.05 -6.59 -37.53
C LEU A 675 -23.32 -5.69 -36.54
N HIS A 676 -22.28 -5.00 -37.00
CA HIS A 676 -21.54 -4.03 -36.22
C HIS A 676 -21.29 -2.77 -37.03
N CYS A 677 -21.22 -1.62 -36.36
CA CYS A 677 -20.97 -0.30 -36.95
C CYS A 677 -20.08 0.53 -36.03
N GLN A 678 -19.26 1.40 -36.61
CA GLN A 678 -18.38 2.30 -35.87
C GLN A 678 -18.79 3.77 -35.97
N THR A 679 -19.49 4.14 -37.04
CA THR A 679 -19.95 5.52 -37.25
C THR A 679 -21.45 5.63 -37.08
N GLU A 680 -21.89 6.80 -36.62
CA GLU A 680 -23.32 7.09 -36.43
C GLU A 680 -24.07 7.07 -37.78
N THR A 681 -23.42 7.48 -38.86
CA THR A 681 -23.94 7.41 -40.23
C THR A 681 -24.20 5.97 -40.67
N GLU A 682 -23.25 5.05 -40.44
CA GLU A 682 -23.42 3.61 -40.73
C GLU A 682 -24.57 3.01 -39.91
N LEU A 683 -24.69 3.41 -38.64
CA LEU A 683 -25.77 2.97 -37.77
C LEU A 683 -27.13 3.38 -38.35
N TYR A 684 -27.28 4.65 -38.74
CA TYR A 684 -28.52 5.14 -39.33
C TYR A 684 -28.84 4.49 -40.68
N ASP A 685 -27.83 4.26 -41.54
CA ASP A 685 -28.02 3.58 -42.82
C ASP A 685 -28.50 2.13 -42.62
N LEU A 686 -27.91 1.40 -41.67
CA LEU A 686 -28.33 0.03 -41.33
C LEU A 686 -29.74 -0.02 -40.75
N LEU A 687 -30.10 0.93 -39.88
CA LEU A 687 -31.43 1.01 -39.31
C LEU A 687 -32.48 1.40 -40.37
N LYS A 688 -32.17 2.35 -41.25
CA LYS A 688 -33.03 2.80 -42.35
C LYS A 688 -33.27 1.69 -43.37
N ALA A 689 -32.23 0.93 -43.71
CA ALA A 689 -32.34 -0.23 -44.59
C ALA A 689 -33.28 -1.31 -44.04
N TYR A 690 -33.42 -1.41 -42.72
CA TYR A 690 -34.33 -2.36 -42.08
C TYR A 690 -35.77 -1.84 -42.01
N THR A 691 -35.98 -0.56 -41.71
CA THR A 691 -37.33 0.03 -41.61
C THR A 691 -38.00 0.17 -42.98
N THR A 692 -37.24 0.36 -44.05
CA THR A 692 -37.77 0.47 -45.42
C THR A 692 -38.01 -0.88 -46.10
N LYS A 693 -37.41 -1.99 -45.62
CA LYS A 693 -37.60 -3.34 -46.17
C LYS A 693 -38.55 -4.15 -45.27
N SER A 694 -39.83 -4.20 -45.64
CA SER A 694 -40.80 -5.18 -45.10
C SER A 694 -40.36 -6.63 -45.43
N PRO A 695 -40.72 -7.66 -44.63
CA PRO A 695 -39.97 -8.91 -44.49
C PRO A 695 -40.32 -9.96 -45.57
N ALA A 696 -39.84 -9.77 -46.80
CA ALA A 696 -40.01 -10.79 -47.86
C ALA A 696 -38.76 -11.07 -48.70
N ILE A 697 -37.68 -10.29 -48.59
CA ILE A 697 -36.57 -10.34 -49.58
C ILE A 697 -35.19 -10.34 -48.91
N MET A 698 -35.01 -11.16 -47.87
CA MET A 698 -33.67 -11.36 -47.28
C MET A 698 -33.21 -12.83 -47.25
N SER A 699 -33.98 -13.74 -47.87
CA SER A 699 -33.60 -15.15 -48.08
C SER A 699 -32.83 -15.40 -49.38
N SER A 700 -32.64 -14.40 -50.26
CA SER A 700 -32.10 -14.63 -51.61
C SER A 700 -30.86 -13.82 -52.01
N GLN A 701 -30.32 -12.94 -51.16
CA GLN A 701 -29.10 -12.19 -51.49
C GLN A 701 -28.06 -12.30 -50.39
N THR A 702 -27.31 -13.39 -50.42
CA THR A 702 -25.93 -13.53 -49.89
C THR A 702 -25.27 -14.86 -50.29
N ASN A 703 -26.02 -15.80 -50.89
CA ASN A 703 -25.44 -16.95 -51.59
C ASN A 703 -25.26 -16.64 -53.08
N GLY A 704 -24.10 -16.09 -53.46
CA GLY A 704 -23.81 -15.85 -54.87
C GLY A 704 -22.55 -15.05 -55.18
N ARG A 705 -21.38 -15.50 -54.70
CA ARG A 705 -20.09 -15.26 -55.36
C ARG A 705 -19.02 -16.18 -54.76
N GLY A 706 -18.72 -17.26 -55.50
CA GLY A 706 -17.67 -18.20 -55.15
C GLY A 706 -17.79 -19.52 -55.94
N SER A 707 -17.66 -19.48 -57.27
CA SER A 707 -17.35 -20.66 -58.10
C SER A 707 -17.07 -20.25 -59.56
N LYS A 708 -15.87 -20.62 -60.06
CA LYS A 708 -15.33 -20.59 -61.44
C LYS A 708 -14.90 -19.19 -61.96
N SER A 709 -13.68 -18.95 -62.46
CA SER A 709 -12.59 -19.80 -62.97
C SER A 709 -11.24 -19.47 -62.34
#